data_AF-A0A6I1H8Y3-F1
#
_entry.id   AF-A0A6I1H8Y3-F1
#
_cell.length_a   1.000
_cell.length_b   1.000
_cell.length_c   1.000
_cell.angle_alpha   90.00
_cell.angle_beta   90.00
_cell.angle_gamma   90.00
#
_symmetry.space_group_name_H-M   'P 1'
#
loop_
_entity.id
_entity.type
_entity.pdbx_description
1 polymer ?
#
loop_
_entity_poly.entity_id
_entity_poly.type
_entity_poly.pdbx_seq_one_letter_code
_entity_poly.pdbx_strand_id
1 'polypeptide(L)'
;MTRTTMHLLHPHLYATCILAAAALPAALYAQTPALAGQWQFRTATGTTTTNGVEVDLIDTGILDISEAQDGMRATIAWLDERGQLTPPRTVDGTLGPAGAVFRHGGKRVSTGRNGKELSTEVTIRWTLQATGDVLSGERLVETDENEPKPVTGTRLRERYVAPALPAAALATAANGAARGPSTPAERARVVRMATDAQRDPLAVQRRDGTWLSAWVDAIPDLTFDASMPDDWLNSAPAPATRAALRCQYLASVMALQIEHPDLAGQQGAKDLAGMQGVLLAYETLLRQDTLNRSAKLDAALAARRQGKLPAFLATLSGRNAGIETATSPSGDATARRIVALGTSEPRAMEWLDILSNRFGGRMAGSDAYTHAAQWARMQLRQWGVQAELEEAGQMPVGFNRGPWSGTMLTPQTQPLRLATPAYTAGTRGVQQGLAMMGPATLEEARQRAAQFKDKWVLIGGENGGGGRDGDTIHQPRAIIRVLMQAGALGTVQSGEEPLYAASAAPATWTTLPTLPDIKLAAPQYADIRQRLGRGEAVTLEFDIRNWFYPGPVTYHNVVARIPGTEKPEEIVLIGAHLDSYDGGTGAADNGAGVATMLEAMRLLALSGAKPRRSIMLVAFGAEEIGRKGSFAFAERHAGQLDKIVMMLNRDGRPGAIDGIAVPSAWQPVFGRVERALQDVHPVFGFATTINDAPRDASQAMHARAGSDDAVFSLHGVPTPKFTVLGDFDYARVHHTVLDTYENVLPFGAAQQYSAIAIALTAYEAANAPEELSRNGYYRAAEAAR
;
A
#
# COMPACT_ATOMS: atom_id res chain seq x y z
N MET A 1 45.33 -11.64 26.95
CA MET A 1 44.15 -11.29 27.77
C MET A 1 42.91 -11.45 26.91
N THR A 2 41.93 -12.15 27.44
CA THR A 2 40.92 -12.93 26.71
C THR A 2 39.79 -12.09 26.12
N ARG A 3 39.55 -12.34 24.83
CA ARG A 3 38.40 -11.99 23.99
C ARG A 3 37.05 -12.15 24.71
N THR A 4 36.10 -11.28 24.44
CA THR A 4 34.74 -11.72 24.11
C THR A 4 34.16 -10.85 23.00
N THR A 5 34.04 -11.50 21.85
CA THR A 5 33.45 -11.08 20.59
C THR A 5 31.97 -10.73 20.78
N MET A 6 31.55 -9.52 20.39
CA MET A 6 30.14 -9.17 20.23
C MET A 6 29.88 -9.09 18.72
N HIS A 7 29.07 -10.01 18.21
CA HIS A 7 28.49 -9.93 16.88
C HIS A 7 27.32 -8.94 16.93
N LEU A 8 27.22 -8.01 15.98
CA LEU A 8 26.00 -7.26 15.69
C LEU A 8 25.65 -7.47 14.22
N LEU A 9 24.67 -8.35 14.00
CA LEU A 9 23.96 -8.55 12.73
C LEU A 9 22.69 -7.69 12.78
N HIS A 10 22.67 -6.62 12.00
CA HIS A 10 21.47 -5.91 11.58
C HIS A 10 21.52 -5.83 10.05
N PRO A 11 20.50 -6.32 9.33
CA PRO A 11 20.24 -5.86 7.98
C PRO A 11 18.85 -5.23 7.92
N HIS A 12 18.81 -3.90 7.95
CA HIS A 12 17.81 -3.11 7.23
C HIS A 12 18.50 -1.86 6.75
N LEU A 13 18.77 -1.79 5.46
CA LEU A 13 19.00 -0.53 4.76
C LEU A 13 18.27 -0.63 3.41
N TYR A 14 17.35 0.32 3.25
CA TYR A 14 16.80 0.70 1.97
C TYR A 14 17.91 1.36 1.14
N ALA A 15 18.06 0.96 -0.12
CA ALA A 15 18.78 1.75 -1.12
C ALA A 15 17.79 2.20 -2.19
N THR A 16 17.56 3.51 -2.24
CA THR A 16 17.01 4.20 -3.42
C THR A 16 18.18 4.51 -4.34
N CYS A 17 18.12 4.08 -5.60
CA CYS A 17 19.04 4.58 -6.63
C CYS A 17 18.29 5.46 -7.61
N ILE A 18 18.54 6.76 -7.48
CA ILE A 18 18.38 7.76 -8.54
C ILE A 18 19.73 7.88 -9.24
N LEU A 19 19.75 7.83 -10.56
CA LEU A 19 20.76 8.56 -11.32
C LEU A 19 20.06 9.44 -12.36
N ALA A 20 20.28 10.74 -12.20
CA ALA A 20 20.00 11.77 -13.17
C ALA A 20 20.94 11.61 -14.36
N ALA A 21 20.39 11.55 -15.58
CA ALA A 21 21.15 11.79 -16.79
C ALA A 21 20.94 13.25 -17.20
N ALA A 22 21.81 14.13 -16.71
CA ALA A 22 22.14 15.34 -17.42
C ALA A 22 22.93 14.95 -18.69
N ALA A 23 22.32 15.17 -19.86
CA ALA A 23 22.94 15.36 -21.17
C ALA A 23 24.07 14.40 -21.63
N LEU A 24 23.73 13.33 -22.38
CA LEU A 24 24.59 12.83 -23.48
C LEU A 24 23.74 12.28 -24.66
N PRO A 25 24.18 12.43 -25.94
CA PRO A 25 23.34 12.19 -27.12
C PRO A 25 23.26 10.71 -27.54
N ALA A 26 22.15 10.33 -28.16
CA ALA A 26 21.79 8.99 -28.66
C ALA A 26 22.73 8.38 -29.73
N ALA A 27 23.83 9.04 -30.10
CA ALA A 27 24.68 8.65 -31.23
C ALA A 27 25.68 7.51 -30.92
N LEU A 28 25.94 7.15 -29.66
CA LEU A 28 26.95 6.13 -29.32
C LEU A 28 26.44 4.68 -29.26
N TYR A 29 25.13 4.43 -29.22
CA TYR A 29 24.59 3.06 -29.11
C TYR A 29 24.74 2.23 -30.41
N ALA A 30 25.02 2.86 -31.54
CA ALA A 30 25.03 2.22 -32.86
C ALA A 30 26.34 1.51 -33.24
N GLN A 31 27.39 1.52 -32.40
CA GLN A 31 28.73 1.07 -32.82
C GLN A 31 29.30 -0.20 -32.14
N THR A 32 28.54 -0.94 -31.33
CA THR A 32 29.12 -2.13 -30.62
C THR A 32 28.30 -3.43 -30.73
N PRO A 33 28.25 -4.08 -31.91
CA PRO A 33 27.67 -5.43 -32.08
C PRO A 33 28.41 -6.53 -31.30
N ALA A 34 29.66 -6.27 -30.90
CA ALA A 34 30.57 -7.26 -30.31
C ALA A 34 30.12 -7.76 -28.92
N LEU A 35 29.28 -7.02 -28.19
CA LEU A 35 28.83 -7.37 -26.84
C LEU A 35 27.58 -8.27 -26.80
N ALA A 36 26.82 -8.38 -27.89
CA ALA A 36 25.52 -9.06 -27.90
C ALA A 36 25.62 -10.60 -28.03
N GLY A 37 25.54 -11.33 -26.91
CA GLY A 37 25.51 -12.80 -26.83
C GLY A 37 25.42 -13.31 -25.39
N GLN A 38 25.26 -14.62 -25.16
CA GLN A 38 25.44 -15.21 -23.83
C GLN A 38 26.93 -15.35 -23.53
N TRP A 39 27.37 -14.76 -22.42
CA TRP A 39 28.77 -14.74 -22.00
C TRP A 39 28.92 -15.46 -20.66
N GLN A 40 30.01 -16.21 -20.54
CA GLN A 40 30.42 -16.84 -19.30
C GLN A 40 31.67 -16.14 -18.77
N PHE A 41 31.62 -15.64 -17.54
CA PHE A 41 32.70 -14.88 -16.93
C PHE A 41 33.38 -15.66 -15.81
N ARG A 42 34.70 -15.50 -15.68
CA ARG A 42 35.48 -16.06 -14.58
C ARG A 42 35.94 -14.94 -13.65
N THR A 43 35.56 -15.02 -12.39
CA THR A 43 36.06 -14.13 -11.34
C THR A 43 36.87 -14.93 -10.31
N ALA A 44 37.55 -14.24 -9.39
CA ALA A 44 38.33 -14.88 -8.33
C ALA A 44 37.48 -15.71 -7.34
N THR A 45 36.15 -15.55 -7.36
CA THR A 45 35.16 -16.23 -6.51
C THR A 45 34.23 -17.15 -7.30
N GLY A 46 34.61 -17.60 -8.51
CA GLY A 46 33.84 -18.60 -9.27
C GLY A 46 33.33 -18.13 -10.63
N THR A 47 32.64 -19.05 -11.34
CA THR A 47 32.20 -18.89 -12.75
C THR A 47 30.68 -18.74 -12.82
N THR A 48 30.17 -17.73 -13.52
CA THR A 48 28.72 -17.46 -13.62
C THR A 48 28.31 -17.20 -15.08
N THR A 49 27.07 -17.51 -15.43
CA THR A 49 26.50 -17.34 -16.79
C THR A 49 25.22 -16.53 -16.71
N THR A 50 25.08 -15.48 -17.52
CA THR A 50 23.92 -14.56 -17.46
C THR A 50 23.37 -14.25 -18.85
N ASN A 51 22.04 -14.17 -18.98
CA ASN A 51 21.36 -13.78 -20.21
C ASN A 51 21.18 -12.26 -20.26
N GLY A 52 22.13 -11.57 -20.91
CA GLY A 52 22.01 -10.17 -21.34
C GLY A 52 21.68 -9.16 -20.25
N VAL A 53 22.69 -8.73 -19.48
CA VAL A 53 22.58 -7.67 -18.45
C VAL A 53 23.90 -6.89 -18.34
N GLU A 54 23.81 -5.56 -18.18
CA GLU A 54 24.83 -4.73 -17.51
C GLU A 54 24.79 -5.06 -16.02
N VAL A 55 25.86 -5.66 -15.48
CA VAL A 55 25.85 -6.23 -14.13
C VAL A 55 26.51 -5.26 -13.13
N ASP A 56 25.72 -4.68 -12.24
CA ASP A 56 26.21 -4.22 -10.94
C ASP A 56 26.23 -5.44 -9.99
N LEU A 57 27.43 -5.96 -9.71
CA LEU A 57 27.63 -6.94 -8.64
C LEU A 57 27.93 -6.17 -7.35
N ILE A 58 26.94 -6.07 -6.46
CA ILE A 58 27.11 -5.55 -5.10
C ILE A 58 27.46 -6.72 -4.17
N ASP A 59 28.73 -6.85 -3.79
CA ASP A 59 29.12 -7.74 -2.69
C ASP A 59 28.81 -7.07 -1.35
N THR A 60 27.84 -7.61 -0.59
CA THR A 60 27.50 -7.11 0.75
C THR A 60 28.32 -7.86 1.81
N GLY A 61 28.91 -7.13 2.76
CA GLY A 61 29.69 -7.68 3.87
C GLY A 61 29.58 -6.84 5.15
N ILE A 62 29.92 -7.45 6.29
CA ILE A 62 29.91 -6.83 7.62
C ILE A 62 31.35 -6.38 7.97
N LEU A 63 31.49 -5.13 8.43
CA LEU A 63 32.73 -4.53 8.94
C LEU A 63 32.46 -4.00 10.36
N ASP A 64 33.03 -4.65 11.37
CA ASP A 64 32.85 -4.28 12.78
C ASP A 64 34.18 -3.84 13.39
N ILE A 65 34.26 -2.63 13.95
CA ILE A 65 35.53 -1.99 14.37
C ILE A 65 35.53 -1.79 15.88
N SER A 66 36.60 -2.23 16.54
CA SER A 66 36.78 -2.17 17.99
C SER A 66 38.14 -1.56 18.36
N GLU A 67 38.18 -0.86 19.49
CA GLU A 67 39.40 -0.25 20.01
C GLU A 67 40.15 -1.27 20.90
N ALA A 68 41.43 -1.50 20.64
CA ALA A 68 42.29 -2.39 21.43
C ALA A 68 43.46 -1.60 22.05
N GLN A 69 44.10 -2.15 23.09
CA GLN A 69 45.15 -1.47 23.87
C GLN A 69 46.34 -0.94 23.03
N ASP A 70 46.55 -1.49 21.83
CA ASP A 70 47.71 -1.18 20.96
C ASP A 70 47.29 -0.57 19.59
N GLY A 71 46.00 -0.23 19.40
CA GLY A 71 45.45 0.32 18.15
C GLY A 71 44.02 -0.12 17.85
N MET A 72 43.45 0.32 16.72
CA MET A 72 42.11 -0.09 16.30
C MET A 72 42.14 -1.46 15.60
N ARG A 73 41.11 -2.27 15.77
CA ARG A 73 41.01 -3.63 15.23
C ARG A 73 39.63 -3.88 14.63
N ALA A 74 39.58 -4.31 13.37
CA ALA A 74 38.35 -4.54 12.63
C ALA A 74 38.12 -6.03 12.36
N THR A 75 36.88 -6.48 12.42
CA THR A 75 36.44 -7.83 12.07
C THR A 75 35.57 -7.76 10.82
N ILE A 76 35.96 -8.51 9.78
CA ILE A 76 35.36 -8.42 8.44
C ILE A 76 34.82 -9.79 8.02
N ALA A 77 33.57 -9.83 7.54
CA ALA A 77 32.93 -11.02 6.99
C ALA A 77 32.15 -10.68 5.72
N TRP A 78 32.21 -11.54 4.70
CA TRP A 78 31.52 -11.39 3.41
C TRP A 78 30.43 -12.45 3.25
N LEU A 79 29.40 -12.22 2.42
CA LEU A 79 28.50 -13.31 2.02
C LEU A 79 29.20 -14.22 1.00
N ASP A 80 29.07 -15.53 1.19
CA ASP A 80 29.52 -16.55 0.23
C ASP A 80 28.48 -16.79 -0.87
N GLU A 81 28.81 -17.66 -1.82
CA GLU A 81 27.99 -17.98 -3.00
C GLU A 81 26.59 -18.54 -2.67
N ARG A 82 26.33 -18.94 -1.41
CA ARG A 82 25.03 -19.41 -0.93
C ARG A 82 24.28 -18.35 -0.11
N GLY A 83 24.80 -17.13 -0.04
CA GLY A 83 24.27 -16.04 0.76
C GLY A 83 24.51 -16.24 2.26
N GLN A 84 25.53 -17.01 2.67
CA GLN A 84 25.89 -17.17 4.08
C GLN A 84 27.15 -16.39 4.42
N LEU A 85 27.20 -15.75 5.60
CA LEU A 85 28.36 -15.00 6.04
C LEU A 85 29.57 -15.93 6.24
N THR A 86 30.65 -15.64 5.51
CA THR A 86 31.97 -16.23 5.70
C THR A 86 32.47 -16.00 7.13
N PRO A 87 33.33 -16.88 7.66
CA PRO A 87 33.86 -16.74 9.01
C PRO A 87 34.56 -15.37 9.18
N PRO A 88 34.14 -14.54 10.16
CA PRO A 88 34.71 -13.22 10.34
C PRO A 88 36.21 -13.29 10.64
N ARG A 89 36.99 -12.44 9.97
CA ARG A 89 38.44 -12.34 10.19
C ARG A 89 38.83 -10.99 10.72
N THR A 90 39.69 -11.01 11.73
CA THR A 90 40.13 -9.82 12.45
C THR A 90 41.44 -9.27 11.87
N VAL A 91 41.51 -7.96 11.66
CA VAL A 91 42.68 -7.24 11.12
C VAL A 91 42.97 -5.98 11.93
N ASP A 92 44.26 -5.69 12.14
CA ASP A 92 44.72 -4.52 12.89
C ASP A 92 44.85 -3.29 11.98
N GLY A 93 44.45 -2.12 12.48
CA GLY A 93 44.44 -0.85 11.77
C GLY A 93 45.56 0.09 12.22
N THR A 94 46.02 0.94 11.30
CA THR A 94 47.02 2.00 11.56
C THR A 94 46.36 3.37 11.54
N LEU A 95 46.65 4.20 12.54
CA LEU A 95 46.05 5.54 12.70
C LEU A 95 46.74 6.54 11.77
N GLY A 96 45.95 7.22 10.94
CA GLY A 96 46.39 8.31 10.06
C GLY A 96 45.60 9.60 10.27
N PRO A 97 46.02 10.72 9.65
CA PRO A 97 45.45 12.06 9.88
C PRO A 97 43.99 12.24 9.41
N ALA A 98 43.44 11.26 8.67
CA ALA A 98 42.05 11.23 8.22
C ALA A 98 41.19 10.16 8.94
N GLY A 99 41.77 9.39 9.87
CA GLY A 99 41.13 8.29 10.62
C GLY A 99 41.91 6.98 10.56
N ALA A 100 41.36 5.91 11.14
CA ALA A 100 42.03 4.59 11.20
C ALA A 100 41.90 3.84 9.86
N VAL A 101 43.00 3.22 9.42
CA VAL A 101 43.13 2.51 8.13
C VAL A 101 43.41 1.03 8.35
N PHE A 102 42.60 0.16 7.76
CA PHE A 102 42.69 -1.29 7.86
C PHE A 102 43.01 -1.90 6.49
N ARG A 103 43.79 -2.99 6.46
CA ARG A 103 44.17 -3.69 5.21
C ARG A 103 43.89 -5.19 5.31
N HIS A 104 43.15 -5.73 4.34
CA HIS A 104 42.91 -7.18 4.22
C HIS A 104 42.87 -7.61 2.74
N GLY A 105 43.59 -8.68 2.40
CA GLY A 105 43.61 -9.23 1.02
C GLY A 105 44.05 -8.23 -0.06
N GLY A 106 44.88 -7.24 0.30
CA GLY A 106 45.34 -6.17 -0.59
C GLY A 106 44.38 -4.99 -0.75
N LYS A 107 43.22 -4.99 -0.08
CA LYS A 107 42.26 -3.87 -0.06
C LYS A 107 42.46 -3.00 1.18
N ARG A 108 42.34 -1.67 1.04
CA ARG A 108 42.46 -0.66 2.11
C ARG A 108 41.08 -0.10 2.45
N VAL A 109 40.77 0.05 3.74
CA VAL A 109 39.51 0.63 4.25
C VAL A 109 39.85 1.70 5.27
N SER A 110 39.30 2.92 5.15
CA SER A 110 39.51 4.00 6.12
C SER A 110 38.21 4.52 6.71
N THR A 111 38.21 4.81 8.00
CA THR A 111 37.11 5.51 8.68
C THR A 111 37.32 7.01 8.50
N GLY A 112 36.42 7.72 7.80
CA GLY A 112 36.55 9.18 7.60
C GLY A 112 36.47 9.97 8.92
N ARG A 113 36.83 11.27 8.88
CA ARG A 113 36.87 12.16 10.05
C ARG A 113 35.56 12.09 10.84
N ASN A 114 35.70 11.68 12.11
CA ASN A 114 34.69 11.59 13.16
C ASN A 114 34.01 10.24 13.39
N GLY A 115 34.72 9.10 13.21
CA GLY A 115 34.64 7.87 14.04
C GLY A 115 33.32 7.40 14.69
N LYS A 116 32.13 7.77 14.19
CA LYS A 116 30.83 7.54 14.84
C LYS A 116 29.69 7.17 13.89
N GLU A 117 29.96 6.88 12.62
CA GLU A 117 28.97 6.29 11.70
C GLU A 117 29.52 4.99 11.13
N LEU A 118 28.74 3.90 11.25
CA LEU A 118 29.08 2.56 10.77
C LEU A 118 27.99 2.04 9.81
N SER A 119 28.03 2.52 8.56
CA SER A 119 27.95 1.70 7.34
C SER A 119 28.21 2.60 6.12
N THR A 120 29.15 2.25 5.25
CA THR A 120 29.31 2.91 3.94
C THR A 120 29.21 1.84 2.87
N GLU A 121 28.26 1.98 1.95
CA GLU A 121 28.16 1.13 0.75
C GLU A 121 29.29 1.47 -0.23
N VAL A 122 29.88 0.46 -0.87
CA VAL A 122 30.92 0.63 -1.89
C VAL A 122 30.39 0.13 -3.23
N THR A 123 30.38 1.00 -4.24
CA THR A 123 30.00 0.66 -5.63
C THR A 123 31.24 0.29 -6.46
N ILE A 124 31.15 -0.77 -7.28
CA ILE A 124 32.26 -1.24 -8.14
C ILE A 124 31.84 -1.17 -9.60
N ARG A 125 32.67 -0.60 -10.48
CA ARG A 125 32.45 -0.54 -11.93
C ARG A 125 33.47 -1.36 -12.71
N TRP A 126 33.16 -1.69 -13.97
CA TRP A 126 34.02 -2.45 -14.87
C TRP A 126 34.16 -1.73 -16.21
N THR A 127 35.33 -1.84 -16.84
CA THR A 127 35.53 -1.42 -18.25
C THR A 127 35.93 -2.64 -19.06
N LEU A 128 35.10 -3.04 -20.03
CA LEU A 128 35.25 -4.29 -20.80
C LEU A 128 35.44 -4.00 -22.30
N GLN A 129 36.32 -4.76 -22.94
CA GLN A 129 36.64 -4.67 -24.36
C GLN A 129 36.48 -6.05 -25.02
N ALA A 130 35.75 -6.09 -26.14
CA ALA A 130 35.41 -7.33 -26.84
C ALA A 130 36.37 -7.57 -28.02
N THR A 131 36.99 -8.75 -28.10
CA THR A 131 37.78 -9.19 -29.26
C THR A 131 37.35 -10.59 -29.68
N GLY A 132 36.53 -10.69 -30.73
CA GLY A 132 35.94 -11.96 -31.16
C GLY A 132 34.98 -12.56 -30.13
N ASP A 133 35.15 -13.84 -29.79
CA ASP A 133 34.36 -14.56 -28.77
C ASP A 133 34.92 -14.39 -27.34
N VAL A 134 35.86 -13.46 -27.14
CA VAL A 134 36.49 -13.19 -25.85
C VAL A 134 36.22 -11.75 -25.43
N LEU A 135 35.72 -11.58 -24.20
CA LEU A 135 35.55 -10.29 -23.54
C LEU A 135 36.64 -10.15 -22.49
N SER A 136 37.37 -9.04 -22.48
CA SER A 136 38.44 -8.78 -21.53
C SER A 136 38.42 -7.34 -21.05
N GLY A 137 38.65 -7.09 -19.78
CA GLY A 137 38.74 -5.72 -19.29
C GLY A 137 39.14 -5.63 -17.83
N GLU A 138 39.03 -4.44 -17.26
CA GLU A 138 39.60 -4.14 -15.95
C GLU A 138 38.52 -3.67 -14.96
N ARG A 139 38.66 -4.12 -13.71
CA ARG A 139 37.83 -3.67 -12.58
C ARG A 139 38.27 -2.28 -12.13
N LEU A 140 37.35 -1.34 -12.05
CA LEU A 140 37.56 -0.01 -11.49
C LEU A 140 36.70 0.16 -10.23
N VAL A 141 37.36 0.31 -9.09
CA VAL A 141 36.69 0.65 -7.83
C VAL A 141 36.66 2.17 -7.75
N GLU A 142 35.49 2.77 -7.56
CA GLU A 142 35.34 4.22 -7.48
C GLU A 142 35.70 4.72 -6.08
N THR A 143 36.96 4.52 -5.67
CA THR A 143 37.63 5.31 -4.63
C THR A 143 39.08 5.44 -5.04
N ASP A 144 39.58 6.67 -5.10
CA ASP A 144 40.92 6.98 -5.60
C ASP A 144 42.00 6.09 -4.95
N GLU A 145 42.84 5.52 -5.82
CA GLU A 145 44.02 4.71 -5.54
C GLU A 145 43.82 3.20 -5.25
N ASN A 146 43.61 2.43 -6.32
CA ASN A 146 44.23 1.10 -6.51
C ASN A 146 44.31 0.75 -8.02
N GLU A 147 45.37 0.05 -8.41
CA GLU A 147 45.59 -0.38 -9.80
C GLU A 147 44.52 -1.39 -10.28
N PRO A 148 44.11 -1.31 -11.56
CA PRO A 148 43.04 -2.14 -12.12
C PRO A 148 43.40 -3.64 -12.11
N LYS A 149 42.40 -4.52 -11.95
CA LYS A 149 42.59 -5.99 -12.05
C LYS A 149 41.85 -6.56 -13.26
N PRO A 150 42.48 -7.44 -14.05
CA PRO A 150 41.90 -7.96 -15.28
C PRO A 150 40.81 -9.02 -15.02
N VAL A 151 39.75 -9.00 -15.82
CA VAL A 151 38.70 -10.00 -15.92
C VAL A 151 38.49 -10.39 -17.38
N THR A 152 38.27 -11.69 -17.60
CA THR A 152 38.03 -12.25 -18.93
C THR A 152 36.81 -13.18 -18.94
N GLY A 153 36.08 -13.19 -20.06
CA GLY A 153 34.91 -14.02 -20.30
C GLY A 153 34.85 -14.51 -21.74
N THR A 154 34.14 -15.61 -21.98
CA THR A 154 34.06 -16.28 -23.28
C THR A 154 32.60 -16.47 -23.70
N ARG A 155 32.31 -16.28 -24.99
CA ARG A 155 30.94 -16.41 -25.52
C ARG A 155 30.56 -17.88 -25.72
N LEU A 156 29.38 -18.29 -25.24
CA LEU A 156 28.90 -19.67 -25.38
C LEU A 156 28.25 -19.88 -26.77
N ARG A 157 28.66 -20.93 -27.48
CA ARG A 157 28.11 -21.31 -28.80
C ARG A 157 27.20 -22.52 -28.67
N GLU A 158 25.88 -22.33 -28.70
CA GLU A 158 24.93 -23.43 -28.93
C GLU A 158 24.11 -23.25 -30.22
N ARG A 159 23.85 -24.40 -30.83
CA ARG A 159 23.45 -24.62 -32.23
C ARG A 159 22.04 -24.11 -32.52
N TYR A 160 21.93 -22.97 -33.18
CA TYR A 160 20.74 -22.61 -33.96
C TYR A 160 21.03 -22.83 -35.45
N VAL A 161 20.40 -23.85 -36.04
CA VAL A 161 20.42 -24.08 -37.50
C VAL A 161 19.23 -23.34 -38.09
N ALA A 162 19.49 -22.27 -38.83
CA ALA A 162 18.46 -21.59 -39.63
C ALA A 162 18.20 -22.37 -40.94
N PRO A 163 16.95 -22.45 -41.44
CA PRO A 163 16.77 -22.70 -42.86
C PRO A 163 17.20 -21.44 -43.62
N ALA A 164 18.19 -21.60 -44.49
CA ALA A 164 18.69 -20.55 -45.36
C ALA A 164 17.66 -20.21 -46.45
N LEU A 165 17.40 -18.93 -46.65
CA LEU A 165 16.95 -18.37 -47.93
C LEU A 165 17.77 -17.09 -48.23
N PRO A 166 18.00 -16.79 -49.51
CA PRO A 166 19.29 -16.30 -49.98
C PRO A 166 19.42 -14.78 -49.90
N ALA A 167 20.63 -14.33 -49.59
CA ALA A 167 21.06 -12.95 -49.79
C ALA A 167 21.20 -12.67 -51.28
N ALA A 168 20.36 -11.79 -51.82
CA ALA A 168 20.64 -11.10 -53.06
C ALA A 168 20.00 -9.70 -53.05
N ALA A 169 20.87 -8.71 -53.29
CA ALA A 169 20.58 -7.30 -53.59
C ALA A 169 20.12 -6.40 -52.43
N LEU A 170 21.01 -6.17 -51.45
CA LEU A 170 21.20 -4.81 -50.94
C LEU A 170 22.42 -4.23 -51.64
N ALA A 171 22.16 -3.46 -52.70
CA ALA A 171 23.13 -2.51 -53.23
C ALA A 171 22.39 -1.33 -53.88
N THR A 172 22.81 -0.13 -53.49
CA THR A 172 22.49 1.20 -54.07
C THR A 172 21.08 1.72 -53.70
N ALA A 173 20.87 2.98 -53.30
CA ALA A 173 21.74 4.14 -53.23
C ALA A 173 21.18 5.12 -52.18
N ALA A 174 22.08 5.90 -51.59
CA ALA A 174 21.74 7.27 -51.23
C ALA A 174 21.31 8.00 -52.51
N ASN A 175 20.05 8.40 -52.59
CA ASN A 175 19.59 9.48 -53.44
C ASN A 175 18.21 9.95 -52.95
N GLY A 176 18.08 11.26 -52.79
CA GLY A 176 16.83 11.92 -52.41
C GLY A 176 15.75 11.79 -53.48
N ALA A 177 15.07 10.64 -53.48
CA ALA A 177 13.71 10.51 -53.98
C ALA A 177 12.85 10.18 -52.77
N ALA A 178 11.81 10.99 -52.52
CA ALA A 178 10.81 10.65 -51.52
C ALA A 178 10.30 9.24 -51.81
N ARG A 179 10.42 8.32 -50.84
CA ARG A 179 9.94 6.95 -50.96
C ARG A 179 8.47 6.98 -51.40
N GLY A 180 8.13 6.17 -52.42
CA GLY A 180 6.76 6.03 -52.88
C GLY A 180 5.84 5.38 -51.83
N PRO A 181 4.53 5.35 -52.08
CA PRO A 181 3.58 4.73 -51.16
C PRO A 181 3.90 3.25 -50.90
N SER A 182 3.46 2.75 -49.75
CA SER A 182 3.62 1.36 -49.36
C SER A 182 3.07 0.37 -50.39
N THR A 183 3.83 -0.69 -50.66
CA THR A 183 3.42 -1.74 -51.61
C THR A 183 2.42 -2.72 -50.99
N PRO A 184 1.60 -3.41 -51.80
CA PRO A 184 0.67 -4.43 -51.30
C PRO A 184 1.36 -5.55 -50.50
N ALA A 185 2.58 -5.95 -50.88
CA ALA A 185 3.33 -6.98 -50.18
C ALA A 185 3.78 -6.53 -48.78
N GLU A 186 4.19 -5.27 -48.64
CA GLU A 186 4.55 -4.68 -47.36
C GLU A 186 3.33 -4.49 -46.46
N ARG A 187 2.21 -4.00 -47.02
CA ARG A 187 0.93 -3.89 -46.30
C ARG A 187 0.46 -5.25 -45.77
N ALA A 188 0.52 -6.28 -46.61
CA ALA A 188 0.19 -7.65 -46.21
C ALA A 188 1.15 -8.20 -45.14
N ARG A 189 2.43 -7.79 -45.14
CA ARG A 189 3.38 -8.16 -44.09
C ARG A 189 2.99 -7.54 -42.75
N VAL A 190 2.63 -6.26 -42.71
CA VAL A 190 2.24 -5.55 -41.47
C VAL A 190 0.97 -6.11 -40.86
N VAL A 191 -0.05 -6.40 -41.68
CA VAL A 191 -1.30 -7.05 -41.22
C VAL A 191 -1.00 -8.42 -40.60
N ARG A 192 -0.13 -9.23 -41.25
CA ARG A 192 0.29 -10.52 -40.68
C ARG A 192 1.03 -10.35 -39.37
N MET A 193 1.91 -9.36 -39.26
CA MET A 193 2.62 -9.08 -38.01
C MET A 193 1.68 -8.77 -36.85
N ALA A 194 0.64 -7.94 -37.07
CA ALA A 194 -0.33 -7.59 -36.03
C ALA A 194 -1.08 -8.80 -35.47
N THR A 195 -1.31 -9.82 -36.31
CA THR A 195 -1.98 -11.07 -35.93
C THR A 195 -1.00 -12.08 -35.32
N ASP A 196 0.17 -12.28 -35.94
CA ASP A 196 1.21 -13.21 -35.46
C ASP A 196 1.71 -12.83 -34.06
N ALA A 197 1.85 -11.53 -33.81
CA ALA A 197 2.40 -11.02 -32.56
C ALA A 197 1.45 -11.21 -31.38
N GLN A 198 0.16 -11.53 -31.60
CA GLN A 198 -0.75 -11.95 -30.52
C GLN A 198 -0.42 -13.36 -30.02
N ARG A 199 0.19 -14.20 -30.87
CA ARG A 199 0.55 -15.60 -30.57
C ARG A 199 1.97 -15.73 -30.05
N ASP A 200 2.92 -15.00 -30.64
CA ASP A 200 4.31 -14.95 -30.18
C ASP A 200 4.88 -13.52 -30.38
N PRO A 201 4.60 -12.61 -29.42
CA PRO A 201 5.02 -11.21 -29.52
C PRO A 201 6.54 -11.06 -29.63
N LEU A 202 7.29 -11.90 -28.93
CA LEU A 202 8.75 -11.84 -28.89
C LEU A 202 9.38 -12.32 -30.20
N ALA A 203 8.82 -13.37 -30.83
CA ALA A 203 9.31 -13.84 -32.12
C ALA A 203 9.05 -12.83 -33.24
N VAL A 204 7.86 -12.22 -33.28
CA VAL A 204 7.55 -11.19 -34.28
C VAL A 204 8.42 -9.96 -34.08
N GLN A 205 8.63 -9.52 -32.83
CA GLN A 205 9.55 -8.41 -32.55
C GLN A 205 10.98 -8.70 -33.05
N ARG A 206 11.49 -9.92 -32.82
CA ARG A 206 12.82 -10.32 -33.32
C ARG A 206 12.88 -10.41 -34.84
N ARG A 207 11.82 -10.91 -35.48
CA ARG A 207 11.77 -11.15 -36.93
C ARG A 207 11.59 -9.86 -37.73
N ASP A 208 10.72 -8.97 -37.27
CA ASP A 208 10.20 -7.88 -38.09
C ASP A 208 10.22 -6.50 -37.40
N GLY A 209 10.52 -6.39 -36.11
CA GLY A 209 10.41 -5.14 -35.35
C GLY A 209 11.23 -3.97 -35.92
N THR A 210 12.49 -4.22 -36.25
CA THR A 210 13.38 -3.22 -36.88
C THR A 210 12.89 -2.80 -38.27
N TRP A 211 12.39 -3.78 -39.04
CA TRP A 211 11.84 -3.50 -40.37
C TRP A 211 10.58 -2.64 -40.28
N LEU A 212 9.66 -2.95 -39.36
CA LEU A 212 8.43 -2.19 -39.17
C LEU A 212 8.71 -0.74 -38.76
N SER A 213 9.63 -0.51 -37.83
CA SER A 213 9.99 0.85 -37.41
C SER A 213 10.51 1.67 -38.59
N ALA A 214 11.52 1.15 -39.31
CA ALA A 214 12.07 1.82 -40.48
C ALA A 214 11.05 1.96 -41.63
N TRP A 215 10.11 1.02 -41.73
CA TRP A 215 9.07 1.05 -42.73
C TRP A 215 8.07 2.17 -42.46
N VAL A 216 7.58 2.31 -41.21
CA VAL A 216 6.65 3.36 -40.77
C VAL A 216 7.25 4.75 -41.00
N ASP A 217 8.53 4.94 -40.66
CA ASP A 217 9.20 6.24 -40.79
C ASP A 217 9.37 6.73 -42.23
N ALA A 218 9.37 5.79 -43.19
CA ALA A 218 9.72 6.10 -44.56
C ALA A 218 8.52 6.09 -45.54
N ILE A 219 7.36 5.53 -45.18
CA ILE A 219 6.19 5.54 -46.08
C ILE A 219 5.40 6.85 -45.98
N PRO A 220 4.96 7.44 -47.12
CA PRO A 220 4.23 8.71 -47.10
C PRO A 220 2.70 8.55 -46.97
N ASP A 221 2.17 7.34 -47.13
CA ASP A 221 0.75 7.06 -47.34
C ASP A 221 -0.01 6.54 -46.10
N LEU A 222 0.68 6.32 -44.98
CA LEU A 222 0.07 5.99 -43.68
C LEU A 222 0.63 6.93 -42.62
N THR A 223 -0.20 7.28 -41.63
CA THR A 223 0.16 8.30 -40.63
C THR A 223 0.27 7.70 -39.22
N PHE A 224 1.30 8.09 -38.49
CA PHE A 224 1.54 7.70 -37.11
C PHE A 224 1.72 8.93 -36.22
N ASP A 225 0.74 9.21 -35.36
CA ASP A 225 0.83 10.24 -34.33
C ASP A 225 1.11 9.61 -32.97
N ALA A 226 2.19 10.03 -32.32
CA ALA A 226 2.74 9.41 -31.11
C ALA A 226 2.08 9.88 -29.79
N SER A 227 0.74 9.98 -29.72
CA SER A 227 0.07 10.45 -28.49
C SER A 227 0.03 9.41 -27.36
N MET A 228 0.28 8.13 -27.64
CA MET A 228 0.25 7.04 -26.65
C MET A 228 1.31 5.93 -26.90
N PRO A 229 2.60 6.14 -26.58
CA PRO A 229 3.49 4.97 -26.45
C PRO A 229 4.39 4.94 -25.21
N ASP A 230 5.05 6.02 -24.81
CA ASP A 230 6.23 5.84 -23.96
C ASP A 230 5.90 5.55 -22.49
N ASP A 231 5.04 6.32 -21.82
CA ASP A 231 4.78 6.12 -20.38
C ASP A 231 4.02 4.83 -20.04
N TRP A 232 3.32 4.27 -21.03
CA TRP A 232 2.48 3.08 -20.87
C TRP A 232 3.18 1.81 -21.34
N LEU A 233 3.84 1.83 -22.50
CA LEU A 233 4.59 0.67 -22.97
C LEU A 233 5.89 0.48 -22.17
N ASN A 234 6.37 1.53 -21.48
CA ASN A 234 7.48 1.41 -20.53
C ASN A 234 7.10 0.79 -19.18
N SER A 235 5.81 0.53 -18.94
CA SER A 235 5.33 -0.07 -17.69
C SER A 235 5.65 -1.56 -17.57
N ALA A 236 5.96 -2.24 -18.68
CA ALA A 236 6.38 -3.63 -18.63
C ALA A 236 7.81 -3.74 -18.07
N PRO A 237 8.08 -4.67 -17.15
CA PRO A 237 9.34 -4.71 -16.40
C PRO A 237 10.55 -5.10 -17.27
N ALA A 238 10.38 -6.00 -18.24
CA ALA A 238 11.46 -6.48 -19.09
C ALA A 238 11.60 -5.69 -20.41
N PRO A 239 12.83 -5.30 -20.84
CA PRO A 239 13.05 -4.56 -22.10
C PRO A 239 12.53 -5.28 -23.35
N ALA A 240 12.68 -6.61 -23.42
CA ALA A 240 12.18 -7.41 -24.53
C ALA A 240 10.64 -7.38 -24.62
N THR A 241 9.97 -7.40 -23.47
CA THR A 241 8.52 -7.25 -23.33
C THR A 241 8.10 -5.85 -23.79
N ARG A 242 8.78 -4.79 -23.34
CA ARG A 242 8.52 -3.41 -23.83
C ARG A 242 8.66 -3.30 -25.36
N ALA A 243 9.73 -3.87 -25.92
CA ALA A 243 9.98 -3.83 -27.35
C ALA A 243 8.93 -4.62 -28.16
N ALA A 244 8.51 -5.78 -27.65
CA ALA A 244 7.45 -6.57 -28.26
C ALA A 244 6.09 -5.87 -28.21
N LEU A 245 5.74 -5.26 -27.09
CA LEU A 245 4.51 -4.48 -26.97
C LEU A 245 4.52 -3.24 -27.87
N ARG A 246 5.66 -2.56 -28.03
CA ARG A 246 5.82 -1.45 -28.99
C ARG A 246 5.63 -1.90 -30.44
N CYS A 247 6.23 -3.01 -30.84
CA CYS A 247 6.03 -3.55 -32.18
C CYS A 247 4.61 -4.01 -32.42
N GLN A 248 3.97 -4.63 -31.43
CA GLN A 248 2.56 -4.98 -31.50
C GLN A 248 1.70 -3.73 -31.67
N TYR A 249 1.94 -2.66 -30.89
CA TYR A 249 1.22 -1.39 -31.01
C TYR A 249 1.32 -0.84 -32.44
N LEU A 250 2.56 -0.68 -32.94
CA LEU A 250 2.82 -0.16 -34.28
C LEU A 250 2.17 -1.01 -35.37
N ALA A 251 2.31 -2.34 -35.30
CA ALA A 251 1.72 -3.24 -36.27
C ALA A 251 0.19 -3.14 -36.27
N SER A 252 -0.43 -3.01 -35.10
CA SER A 252 -1.90 -2.94 -34.97
C SER A 252 -2.47 -1.60 -35.46
N VAL A 253 -1.78 -0.48 -35.18
CA VAL A 253 -2.14 0.86 -35.70
C VAL A 253 -2.04 0.89 -37.23
N MET A 254 -0.98 0.31 -37.80
CA MET A 254 -0.78 0.28 -39.25
C MET A 254 -1.75 -0.68 -39.94
N ALA A 255 -2.00 -1.86 -39.35
CA ALA A 255 -2.97 -2.83 -39.87
C ALA A 255 -4.38 -2.21 -39.94
N LEU A 256 -4.81 -1.48 -38.91
CA LEU A 256 -6.09 -0.76 -38.94
C LEU A 256 -6.19 0.17 -40.16
N GLN A 257 -5.16 0.97 -40.44
CA GLN A 257 -5.20 1.91 -41.57
C GLN A 257 -5.16 1.21 -42.94
N ILE A 258 -4.59 0.01 -43.01
CA ILE A 258 -4.54 -0.81 -44.22
C ILE A 258 -5.90 -1.47 -44.48
N GLU A 259 -6.52 -2.03 -43.44
CA GLU A 259 -7.75 -2.82 -43.52
C GLU A 259 -9.01 -1.93 -43.49
N HIS A 260 -8.92 -0.77 -42.84
CA HIS A 260 -10.00 0.21 -42.69
C HIS A 260 -9.52 1.63 -43.06
N PRO A 261 -9.30 1.93 -44.36
CA PRO A 261 -8.79 3.23 -44.80
C PRO A 261 -9.69 4.42 -44.41
N ASP A 262 -11.00 4.17 -44.22
CA ASP A 262 -11.99 5.14 -43.74
C ASP A 262 -11.75 5.59 -42.29
N LEU A 263 -11.07 4.76 -41.49
CA LEU A 263 -10.69 5.07 -40.10
C LEU A 263 -9.27 5.64 -40.00
N ALA A 264 -8.53 5.76 -41.11
CA ALA A 264 -7.13 6.18 -41.11
C ALA A 264 -6.90 7.64 -40.67
N GLY A 265 -7.93 8.49 -40.69
CA GLY A 265 -7.89 9.83 -40.12
C GLY A 265 -8.27 9.92 -38.63
N GLN A 266 -8.81 8.84 -38.04
CA GLN A 266 -9.38 8.87 -36.69
C GLN A 266 -8.37 8.39 -35.66
N GLN A 267 -7.74 9.31 -34.93
CA GLN A 267 -6.76 8.91 -33.92
C GLN A 267 -7.35 8.00 -32.84
N GLY A 268 -8.57 8.26 -32.37
CA GLY A 268 -9.18 7.41 -31.33
C GLY A 268 -9.32 5.94 -31.77
N ALA A 269 -9.59 5.71 -33.07
CA ALA A 269 -9.62 4.37 -33.64
C ALA A 269 -8.21 3.74 -33.69
N LYS A 270 -7.19 4.53 -34.05
CA LYS A 270 -5.79 4.11 -34.05
C LYS A 270 -5.29 3.73 -32.66
N ASP A 271 -5.51 4.58 -31.67
CA ASP A 271 -5.10 4.34 -30.28
C ASP A 271 -5.80 3.11 -29.69
N LEU A 272 -7.08 2.92 -30.02
CA LEU A 272 -7.85 1.73 -29.63
C LEU A 272 -7.29 0.46 -30.25
N ALA A 273 -7.05 0.44 -31.57
CA ALA A 273 -6.49 -0.72 -32.25
C ALA A 273 -5.07 -1.05 -31.74
N GLY A 274 -4.24 -0.03 -31.54
CA GLY A 274 -2.90 -0.15 -30.97
C GLY A 274 -2.93 -0.80 -29.57
N MET A 275 -3.78 -0.29 -28.68
CA MET A 275 -3.87 -0.82 -27.31
C MET A 275 -4.52 -2.20 -27.26
N GLN A 276 -5.54 -2.48 -28.08
CA GLN A 276 -6.13 -3.82 -28.15
C GLN A 276 -5.08 -4.86 -28.56
N GLY A 277 -4.22 -4.54 -29.52
CA GLY A 277 -3.08 -5.37 -29.89
C GLY A 277 -2.13 -5.59 -28.72
N VAL A 278 -1.69 -4.52 -28.05
CA VAL A 278 -0.79 -4.56 -26.88
C VAL A 278 -1.34 -5.47 -25.79
N LEU A 279 -2.63 -5.36 -25.47
CA LEU A 279 -3.27 -6.14 -24.42
C LEU A 279 -3.35 -7.63 -24.76
N LEU A 280 -3.60 -7.98 -26.03
CA LEU A 280 -3.56 -9.36 -26.50
C LEU A 280 -2.14 -9.96 -26.41
N ALA A 281 -1.13 -9.19 -26.82
CA ALA A 281 0.27 -9.61 -26.70
C ALA A 281 0.68 -9.75 -25.23
N TYR A 282 0.26 -8.83 -24.38
CA TYR A 282 0.54 -8.85 -22.94
C TYR A 282 -0.11 -10.05 -22.24
N GLU A 283 -1.35 -10.42 -22.55
CA GLU A 283 -1.98 -11.65 -22.04
C GLU A 283 -1.22 -12.92 -22.46
N THR A 284 -0.58 -12.92 -23.62
CA THR A 284 0.29 -14.02 -24.06
C THR A 284 1.61 -14.04 -23.29
N LEU A 285 2.26 -12.90 -23.08
CA LEU A 285 3.51 -12.80 -22.32
C LEU A 285 3.31 -13.15 -20.84
N LEU A 286 2.18 -12.74 -20.26
CA LEU A 286 1.83 -13.04 -18.87
C LEU A 286 1.55 -14.54 -18.64
N ARG A 287 1.01 -15.25 -19.65
CA ARG A 287 0.84 -16.70 -19.61
C ARG A 287 2.16 -17.47 -19.74
N GLN A 288 3.14 -16.88 -20.43
CA GLN A 288 4.46 -17.48 -20.61
C GLN A 288 5.36 -17.28 -19.39
N ASP A 289 5.30 -16.10 -18.78
CA ASP A 289 6.05 -15.78 -17.57
C ASP A 289 5.33 -14.69 -16.76
N THR A 290 5.04 -14.98 -15.48
CA THR A 290 4.34 -14.07 -14.57
C THR A 290 5.17 -12.84 -14.20
N LEU A 291 6.51 -12.88 -14.41
CA LEU A 291 7.40 -11.75 -14.24
C LEU A 291 7.14 -10.63 -15.27
N ASN A 292 6.37 -10.88 -16.33
CA ASN A 292 5.97 -9.84 -17.26
C ASN A 292 4.88 -8.91 -16.70
N ARG A 293 4.30 -9.20 -15.52
CA ARG A 293 3.16 -8.47 -14.98
C ARG A 293 3.44 -6.98 -14.80
N SER A 294 2.51 -6.15 -15.26
CA SER A 294 2.48 -4.70 -15.10
C SER A 294 1.12 -4.27 -14.57
N ALA A 295 1.11 -3.57 -13.43
CA ALA A 295 -0.12 -3.06 -12.82
C ALA A 295 -0.89 -2.11 -13.76
N LYS A 296 -0.17 -1.34 -14.58
CA LYS A 296 -0.79 -0.46 -15.58
C LYS A 296 -1.47 -1.27 -16.69
N LEU A 297 -0.79 -2.27 -17.24
CA LEU A 297 -1.37 -3.12 -18.29
C LEU A 297 -2.50 -4.02 -17.76
N ASP A 298 -2.45 -4.42 -16.48
CA ASP A 298 -3.53 -5.15 -15.82
C ASP A 298 -4.80 -4.27 -15.69
N ALA A 299 -4.65 -2.98 -15.39
CA ALA A 299 -5.77 -2.03 -15.37
C ALA A 299 -6.39 -1.83 -16.76
N ALA A 300 -5.56 -1.73 -17.80
CA ALA A 300 -6.01 -1.65 -19.19
C ALA A 300 -6.70 -2.96 -19.66
N LEU A 301 -6.21 -4.13 -19.22
CA LEU A 301 -6.86 -5.42 -19.45
C LEU A 301 -8.22 -5.50 -18.76
N ALA A 302 -8.33 -5.01 -17.53
CA ALA A 302 -9.60 -4.95 -16.81
C ALA A 302 -10.61 -4.04 -17.54
N ALA A 303 -10.18 -2.85 -17.98
CA ALA A 303 -11.01 -1.95 -18.79
C ALA A 303 -11.49 -2.61 -20.10
N ARG A 304 -10.62 -3.39 -20.76
CA ARG A 304 -10.97 -4.17 -21.96
C ARG A 304 -12.01 -5.25 -21.68
N ARG A 305 -11.85 -6.03 -20.60
CA ARG A 305 -12.81 -7.08 -20.20
C ARG A 305 -14.19 -6.54 -19.88
N GLN A 306 -14.27 -5.27 -19.46
CA GLN A 306 -15.50 -4.56 -19.14
C GLN A 306 -16.09 -3.78 -20.32
N GLY A 307 -15.49 -3.85 -21.52
CA GLY A 307 -15.94 -3.08 -22.70
C GLY A 307 -15.65 -1.57 -22.64
N LYS A 308 -14.82 -1.12 -21.68
CA LYS A 308 -14.54 0.30 -21.39
C LYS A 308 -13.20 0.80 -21.94
N LEU A 309 -12.49 -0.01 -22.73
CA LEU A 309 -11.17 0.34 -23.27
C LEU A 309 -11.14 1.65 -24.09
N PRO A 310 -12.14 1.99 -24.93
CA PRO A 310 -12.15 3.27 -25.65
C PRO A 310 -12.17 4.49 -24.72
N ALA A 311 -13.02 4.44 -23.68
CA ALA A 311 -13.10 5.51 -22.67
C ALA A 311 -11.80 5.61 -21.86
N PHE A 312 -11.22 4.47 -21.49
CA PHE A 312 -9.92 4.41 -20.81
C PHE A 312 -8.78 5.03 -21.62
N LEU A 313 -8.79 4.91 -22.96
CA LEU A 313 -7.75 5.51 -23.80
C LEU A 313 -7.93 7.01 -24.04
N ALA A 314 -9.19 7.47 -24.10
CA ALA A 314 -9.51 8.88 -24.22
C ALA A 314 -8.90 9.68 -23.04
N THR A 315 -8.92 9.12 -21.83
CA THR A 315 -8.40 9.80 -20.62
C THR A 315 -6.87 9.84 -20.56
N LEU A 316 -6.17 8.93 -21.24
CA LEU A 316 -4.71 8.87 -21.24
C LEU A 316 -4.06 9.82 -22.27
N SER A 317 -4.72 10.07 -23.39
CA SER A 317 -4.17 10.85 -24.51
C SER A 317 -4.07 12.37 -24.27
N GLY A 318 -4.49 12.88 -23.11
CA GLY A 318 -4.46 14.32 -22.80
C GLY A 318 -5.27 15.21 -23.74
N ARG A 319 -6.09 14.63 -24.63
CA ARG A 319 -6.95 15.33 -25.61
C ARG A 319 -8.17 16.02 -25.00
N ASN A 320 -8.09 16.36 -23.72
CA ASN A 320 -8.99 17.27 -23.03
C ASN A 320 -8.31 18.63 -22.70
N ALA A 321 -7.23 19.01 -23.39
CA ALA A 321 -6.64 20.37 -23.33
C ALA A 321 -7.36 21.39 -24.24
N GLY A 322 -8.65 21.16 -24.48
CA GLY A 322 -9.53 21.99 -25.30
C GLY A 322 -10.98 21.67 -24.98
N ILE A 323 -11.32 21.55 -23.70
CA ILE A 323 -12.72 21.58 -23.26
C ILE A 323 -12.98 23.01 -22.79
N GLU A 324 -13.55 23.78 -23.70
CA GLU A 324 -14.46 24.88 -23.34
C GLU A 324 -15.25 24.46 -22.11
N THR A 325 -15.19 25.27 -21.05
CA THR A 325 -16.13 25.30 -19.92
C THR A 325 -16.98 24.05 -19.79
N ALA A 326 -16.54 23.08 -18.98
CA ALA A 326 -17.33 21.90 -18.66
C ALA A 326 -18.73 22.32 -18.16
N THR A 327 -19.69 22.41 -19.07
CA THR A 327 -21.10 22.34 -18.75
C THR A 327 -21.33 20.91 -18.33
N SER A 328 -21.29 20.68 -17.01
CA SER A 328 -21.62 19.40 -16.40
C SER A 328 -23.01 18.94 -16.86
N PRO A 329 -23.26 17.62 -17.00
CA PRO A 329 -24.55 17.09 -17.44
C PRO A 329 -25.69 17.25 -16.41
N SER A 330 -25.42 17.76 -15.21
CA SER A 330 -26.48 18.18 -14.29
C SER A 330 -26.85 19.64 -14.55
N GLY A 331 -28.13 19.91 -14.78
CA GLY A 331 -28.65 21.29 -14.80
C GLY A 331 -28.46 22.01 -13.46
N ASP A 332 -28.17 21.29 -12.38
CA ASP A 332 -28.06 21.80 -11.01
C ASP A 332 -26.71 22.51 -10.74
N ALA A 333 -26.80 23.81 -10.45
CA ALA A 333 -25.65 24.65 -10.12
C ALA A 333 -24.93 24.25 -8.82
N THR A 334 -25.65 23.70 -7.84
CA THR A 334 -25.08 23.27 -6.56
C THR A 334 -24.21 22.05 -6.74
N ALA A 335 -24.70 21.03 -7.47
CA ALA A 335 -23.94 19.82 -7.79
C ALA A 335 -22.63 20.16 -8.53
N ARG A 336 -22.68 21.08 -9.50
CA ARG A 336 -21.47 21.58 -10.18
C ARG A 336 -20.50 22.26 -9.23
N ARG A 337 -21.01 23.02 -8.27
CA ARG A 337 -20.18 23.71 -7.27
C ARG A 337 -19.54 22.73 -6.28
N ILE A 338 -20.24 21.67 -5.88
CA ILE A 338 -19.67 20.57 -5.07
C ILE A 338 -18.48 19.95 -5.81
N VAL A 339 -18.64 19.59 -7.08
CA VAL A 339 -17.57 19.04 -7.93
C VAL A 339 -16.41 20.02 -8.07
N ALA A 340 -16.70 21.30 -8.36
CA ALA A 340 -15.68 22.31 -8.52
C ALA A 340 -14.84 22.48 -7.25
N LEU A 341 -15.48 22.62 -6.09
CA LEU A 341 -14.78 22.74 -4.80
C LEU A 341 -13.94 21.50 -4.48
N GLY A 342 -14.48 20.30 -4.73
CA GLY A 342 -13.80 19.05 -4.43
C GLY A 342 -12.61 18.75 -5.34
N THR A 343 -12.62 19.27 -6.57
CA THR A 343 -11.51 19.11 -7.53
C THR A 343 -10.48 20.23 -7.46
N SER A 344 -10.89 21.47 -7.18
CA SER A 344 -9.97 22.63 -7.11
C SER A 344 -9.27 22.76 -5.77
N GLU A 345 -9.92 22.37 -4.67
CA GLU A 345 -9.39 22.52 -3.31
C GLU A 345 -9.68 21.27 -2.46
N PRO A 346 -9.14 20.09 -2.81
CA PRO A 346 -9.35 18.87 -2.06
C PRO A 346 -8.67 18.91 -0.68
N ARG A 347 -9.41 18.59 0.39
CA ARG A 347 -8.88 18.61 1.77
C ARG A 347 -8.95 17.27 2.50
N ALA A 348 -9.46 16.20 1.87
CA ALA A 348 -9.64 14.89 2.53
C ALA A 348 -8.34 14.36 3.20
N MET A 349 -7.20 14.43 2.52
CA MET A 349 -5.93 13.97 3.11
C MET A 349 -5.38 14.89 4.19
N GLU A 350 -5.73 16.17 4.19
CA GLU A 350 -5.38 17.10 5.28
C GLU A 350 -6.15 16.76 6.56
N TRP A 351 -7.44 16.41 6.43
CA TRP A 351 -8.24 15.94 7.56
C TRP A 351 -7.70 14.62 8.11
N LEU A 352 -7.29 13.71 7.22
CA LEU A 352 -6.70 12.44 7.62
C LEU A 352 -5.35 12.63 8.33
N ASP A 353 -4.47 13.49 7.81
CA ASP A 353 -3.19 13.82 8.44
C ASP A 353 -3.39 14.35 9.87
N ILE A 354 -4.37 15.23 10.08
CA ILE A 354 -4.71 15.71 11.43
C ILE A 354 -5.24 14.56 12.30
N LEU A 355 -6.16 13.74 11.80
CA LEU A 355 -6.69 12.61 12.57
C LEU A 355 -5.59 11.61 12.98
N SER A 356 -4.71 11.27 12.06
CA SER A 356 -3.68 10.25 12.25
C SER A 356 -2.41 10.78 12.92
N ASN A 357 -1.81 11.85 12.40
CA ASN A 357 -0.48 12.30 12.84
C ASN A 357 -0.53 13.29 14.00
N ARG A 358 -1.62 14.06 14.15
CA ARG A 358 -1.78 14.94 15.32
C ARG A 358 -2.40 14.23 16.52
N PHE A 359 -3.46 13.45 16.32
CA PHE A 359 -4.13 12.76 17.42
C PHE A 359 -3.62 11.33 17.65
N GLY A 360 -3.14 10.64 16.61
CA GLY A 360 -2.67 9.27 16.74
C GLY A 360 -3.83 8.27 16.79
N GLY A 361 -3.61 7.15 17.46
CA GLY A 361 -4.66 6.19 17.81
C GLY A 361 -5.71 6.80 18.75
N ARG A 362 -7.00 6.70 18.39
CA ARG A 362 -8.10 7.43 19.04
C ARG A 362 -9.04 6.48 19.78
N MET A 363 -8.50 5.67 20.69
CA MET A 363 -9.30 4.74 21.50
C MET A 363 -10.42 5.48 22.25
N ALA A 364 -11.64 4.95 22.25
CA ALA A 364 -12.72 5.52 23.06
C ALA A 364 -12.31 5.60 24.54
N GLY A 365 -12.53 6.76 25.16
CA GLY A 365 -12.07 7.04 26.53
C GLY A 365 -10.60 7.46 26.66
N SER A 366 -9.93 7.76 25.55
CA SER A 366 -8.61 8.42 25.52
C SER A 366 -8.75 9.94 25.35
N ASP A 367 -7.67 10.66 25.67
CA ASP A 367 -7.57 12.10 25.42
C ASP A 367 -7.48 12.38 23.91
N ALA A 368 -6.82 11.49 23.15
CA ALA A 368 -6.71 11.58 21.70
C ALA A 368 -8.09 11.58 21.04
N TYR A 369 -8.96 10.64 21.43
CA TYR A 369 -10.35 10.59 20.98
C TYR A 369 -11.13 11.84 21.37
N THR A 370 -11.02 12.27 22.64
CA THR A 370 -11.73 13.44 23.16
C THR A 370 -11.37 14.71 22.37
N HIS A 371 -10.07 14.93 22.12
CA HIS A 371 -9.59 16.05 21.35
C HIS A 371 -9.97 15.95 19.86
N ALA A 372 -9.95 14.75 19.27
CA ALA A 372 -10.40 14.54 17.90
C ALA A 372 -11.89 14.88 17.73
N ALA A 373 -12.75 14.49 18.68
CA ALA A 373 -14.18 14.80 18.66
C ALA A 373 -14.44 16.31 18.76
N GLN A 374 -13.74 16.98 19.68
CA GLN A 374 -13.80 18.43 19.83
C GLN A 374 -13.34 19.15 18.56
N TRP A 375 -12.23 18.69 17.95
CA TRP A 375 -11.71 19.23 16.70
C TRP A 375 -12.69 19.06 15.55
N ALA A 376 -13.24 17.87 15.34
CA ALA A 376 -14.20 17.60 14.27
C ALA A 376 -15.43 18.50 14.39
N ARG A 377 -16.00 18.64 15.60
CA ARG A 377 -17.10 19.58 15.87
C ARG A 377 -16.69 21.02 15.52
N MET A 378 -15.49 21.45 15.91
CA MET A 378 -15.02 22.80 15.63
C MET A 378 -14.86 23.06 14.12
N GLN A 379 -14.32 22.10 13.35
CA GLN A 379 -14.21 22.21 11.90
C GLN A 379 -15.58 22.37 11.24
N LEU A 380 -16.54 21.53 11.62
CA LEU A 380 -17.91 21.60 11.08
C LEU A 380 -18.57 22.97 11.37
N ARG A 381 -18.38 23.51 12.58
CA ARG A 381 -18.87 24.86 12.93
C ARG A 381 -18.19 25.96 12.13
N GLN A 382 -16.90 25.85 11.82
CA GLN A 382 -16.19 26.84 11.00
C GLN A 382 -16.75 26.93 9.59
N TRP A 383 -17.33 25.84 9.06
CA TRP A 383 -18.02 25.84 7.77
C TRP A 383 -19.49 26.23 7.86
N GLY A 384 -19.96 26.69 9.03
CA GLY A 384 -21.35 27.09 9.25
C GLY A 384 -22.33 25.94 9.43
N VAL A 385 -21.85 24.71 9.63
CA VAL A 385 -22.70 23.54 9.92
C VAL A 385 -23.08 23.54 11.40
N GLN A 386 -24.34 23.24 11.70
CA GLN A 386 -24.79 23.05 13.08
C GLN A 386 -24.16 21.78 13.63
N ALA A 387 -23.25 21.87 14.60
CA ALA A 387 -22.56 20.69 15.13
C ALA A 387 -22.46 20.71 16.65
N GLU A 388 -22.58 19.54 17.27
CA GLU A 388 -22.51 19.33 18.71
C GLU A 388 -21.81 18.01 19.07
N LEU A 389 -21.44 17.90 20.34
CA LEU A 389 -21.01 16.63 20.92
C LEU A 389 -22.23 16.05 21.64
N GLU A 390 -22.62 14.85 21.24
CA GLU A 390 -23.70 14.12 21.85
C GLU A 390 -23.11 13.00 22.71
N GLU A 391 -23.36 13.01 24.02
CA GLU A 391 -22.87 11.97 24.94
C GLU A 391 -23.36 10.59 24.48
N ALA A 392 -22.44 9.69 24.15
CA ALA A 392 -22.77 8.37 23.63
C ALA A 392 -22.59 7.26 24.67
N GLY A 393 -21.84 7.53 25.74
CA GLY A 393 -21.65 6.60 26.85
C GLY A 393 -20.38 6.89 27.62
N GLN A 394 -20.01 5.94 28.46
CA GLN A 394 -18.88 6.07 29.37
C GLN A 394 -17.99 4.83 29.33
N MET A 395 -16.68 5.06 29.32
CA MET A 395 -15.68 4.03 29.54
C MET A 395 -15.42 3.88 31.05
N PRO A 396 -15.32 2.64 31.56
CA PRO A 396 -15.10 2.40 32.99
C PRO A 396 -13.71 2.88 33.45
N VAL A 397 -12.75 2.99 32.55
CA VAL A 397 -11.40 3.52 32.78
C VAL A 397 -10.96 4.34 31.57
N GLY A 398 -10.13 5.35 31.79
CA GLY A 398 -9.40 6.03 30.74
C GLY A 398 -8.07 5.35 30.43
N PHE A 399 -7.66 5.44 29.17
CA PHE A 399 -6.41 4.86 28.70
C PHE A 399 -5.81 5.74 27.60
N ASN A 400 -4.55 6.14 27.78
CA ASN A 400 -3.76 6.62 26.68
C ASN A 400 -2.52 5.74 26.51
N ARG A 401 -2.24 5.48 25.25
CA ARG A 401 -1.04 4.80 24.83
C ARG A 401 0.16 5.72 24.95
N GLY A 402 1.22 5.19 25.54
CA GLY A 402 2.53 5.82 25.50
C GLY A 402 3.46 5.12 24.51
N PRO A 403 4.67 5.66 24.31
CA PRO A 403 5.70 4.96 23.54
C PRO A 403 6.02 3.60 24.19
N TRP A 404 6.37 2.63 23.34
CA TRP A 404 7.01 1.40 23.77
C TRP A 404 8.30 1.13 23.03
N SER A 405 9.22 0.46 23.69
CA SER A 405 10.44 -0.08 23.11
C SER A 405 10.87 -1.35 23.82
N GLY A 406 11.66 -2.18 23.14
CA GLY A 406 12.23 -3.37 23.72
C GLY A 406 13.57 -3.69 23.08
N THR A 407 14.48 -4.26 23.86
CA THR A 407 15.81 -4.65 23.43
C THR A 407 16.19 -5.97 24.11
N MET A 408 16.68 -6.94 23.35
CA MET A 408 17.42 -8.06 23.92
C MET A 408 18.82 -7.55 24.24
N LEU A 409 19.24 -7.59 25.50
CA LEU A 409 20.55 -7.10 25.95
C LEU A 409 21.61 -8.20 25.88
N THR A 410 21.23 -9.42 26.26
CA THR A 410 22.10 -10.61 26.20
C THR A 410 21.37 -11.74 25.49
N PRO A 411 22.07 -12.62 24.73
CA PRO A 411 23.53 -12.71 24.58
C PRO A 411 24.13 -11.69 23.60
N GLN A 412 23.28 -11.04 22.82
CA GLN A 412 23.65 -10.00 21.87
C GLN A 412 22.64 -8.87 21.99
N THR A 413 23.13 -7.63 21.95
CA THR A 413 22.26 -6.46 21.89
C THR A 413 21.48 -6.45 20.57
N GLN A 414 20.16 -6.46 20.63
CA GLN A 414 19.29 -6.42 19.46
C GLN A 414 17.97 -5.71 19.78
N PRO A 415 17.58 -4.68 19.02
CA PRO A 415 16.25 -4.09 19.10
C PRO A 415 15.16 -5.12 18.82
N LEU A 416 14.11 -5.09 19.63
CA LEU A 416 12.95 -5.97 19.49
C LEU A 416 11.84 -5.25 18.73
N ARG A 417 11.27 -5.93 17.75
CA ARG A 417 10.06 -5.49 17.07
C ARG A 417 8.86 -6.05 17.80
N LEU A 418 8.13 -5.16 18.48
CA LEU A 418 7.02 -5.52 19.32
C LEU A 418 5.80 -4.61 19.14
N ALA A 419 4.66 -5.12 19.57
CA ALA A 419 3.44 -4.38 19.80
C ALA A 419 2.90 -4.73 21.17
N THR A 420 2.07 -3.85 21.71
CA THR A 420 1.34 -4.11 22.94
C THR A 420 -0.15 -3.91 22.71
N PRO A 421 -1.01 -4.86 23.13
CA PRO A 421 -2.46 -4.68 23.02
C PRO A 421 -2.94 -3.42 23.74
N ALA A 422 -4.04 -2.83 23.25
CA ALA A 422 -4.76 -1.79 23.98
C ALA A 422 -5.02 -2.20 25.42
N TYR A 423 -4.97 -1.24 26.35
CA TYR A 423 -5.13 -1.45 27.79
C TYR A 423 -4.11 -2.39 28.44
N THR A 424 -2.96 -2.70 27.82
CA THR A 424 -1.89 -3.42 28.55
C THR A 424 -1.26 -2.54 29.63
N ALA A 425 -0.76 -3.17 30.70
CA ALA A 425 -0.01 -2.49 31.75
C ALA A 425 1.29 -1.90 31.19
N GLY A 426 1.65 -0.70 31.66
CA GLY A 426 2.96 -0.12 31.42
C GLY A 426 4.04 -0.75 32.31
N THR A 427 5.30 -0.55 31.93
CA THR A 427 6.45 -0.86 32.79
C THR A 427 6.67 0.27 33.80
N ARG A 428 7.36 -0.03 34.91
CA ARG A 428 7.77 0.97 35.92
C ARG A 428 9.06 1.66 35.50
N GLY A 429 9.01 2.34 34.37
CA GLY A 429 10.21 2.81 33.68
C GLY A 429 10.87 1.72 32.84
N VAL A 430 12.13 1.91 32.51
CA VAL A 430 12.93 0.87 31.83
C VAL A 430 13.09 -0.30 32.78
N GLN A 431 12.65 -1.49 32.37
CA GLN A 431 12.75 -2.70 33.17
C GLN A 431 13.55 -3.76 32.43
N GLN A 432 14.62 -4.23 33.08
CA GLN A 432 15.48 -5.30 32.60
C GLN A 432 15.21 -6.57 33.40
N GLY A 433 15.25 -7.72 32.74
CA GLY A 433 15.07 -9.00 33.41
C GLY A 433 15.50 -10.17 32.54
N LEU A 434 15.76 -11.31 33.18
CA LEU A 434 16.02 -12.53 32.46
C LEU A 434 14.73 -13.03 31.80
N ALA A 435 14.83 -13.43 30.53
CA ALA A 435 13.78 -14.17 29.87
C ALA A 435 13.76 -15.61 30.40
N MET A 436 12.56 -16.17 30.50
CA MET A 436 12.36 -17.55 30.94
C MET A 436 11.30 -18.21 30.08
N MET A 437 11.53 -19.49 29.77
CA MET A 437 10.50 -20.34 29.17
C MET A 437 9.30 -20.45 30.11
N GLY A 438 8.15 -19.95 29.66
CA GLY A 438 6.90 -20.07 30.38
C GLY A 438 6.38 -21.51 30.42
N PRO A 439 5.39 -21.76 31.28
CA PRO A 439 4.80 -23.09 31.44
C PRO A 439 3.84 -23.41 30.28
N ALA A 440 3.78 -24.68 29.88
CA ALA A 440 2.81 -25.17 28.90
C ALA A 440 1.44 -25.46 29.53
N THR A 441 1.40 -25.78 30.83
CA THR A 441 0.19 -26.12 31.56
C THR A 441 0.04 -25.33 32.87
N LEU A 442 -1.17 -25.27 33.40
CA LEU A 442 -1.43 -24.65 34.71
C LEU A 442 -0.70 -25.37 35.86
N GLU A 443 -0.61 -26.69 35.78
CA GLU A 443 0.11 -27.48 36.78
C GLU A 443 1.59 -27.12 36.80
N GLU A 444 2.21 -27.07 35.62
CA GLU A 444 3.59 -26.63 35.47
C GLU A 444 3.79 -25.19 35.97
N ALA A 445 2.84 -24.29 35.68
CA ALA A 445 2.88 -22.92 36.18
C ALA A 445 2.95 -22.88 37.71
N ARG A 446 2.13 -23.69 38.40
CA ARG A 446 2.10 -23.77 39.87
C ARG A 446 3.39 -24.36 40.43
N GLN A 447 3.90 -25.43 39.83
CA GLN A 447 5.14 -26.09 40.27
C GLN A 447 6.37 -25.18 40.12
N ARG A 448 6.41 -24.37 39.05
CA ARG A 448 7.53 -23.48 38.73
C ARG A 448 7.32 -22.04 39.20
N ALA A 449 6.25 -21.74 39.94
CA ALA A 449 5.83 -20.38 40.29
C ALA A 449 6.97 -19.51 40.82
N ALA A 450 7.75 -20.01 41.78
CA ALA A 450 8.86 -19.27 42.38
C ALA A 450 9.96 -18.86 41.38
N GLN A 451 10.08 -19.54 40.23
CA GLN A 451 11.10 -19.27 39.22
C GLN A 451 10.76 -18.04 38.35
N PHE A 452 9.49 -17.66 38.27
CA PHE A 452 9.03 -16.57 37.40
C PHE A 452 9.22 -15.17 38.01
N LYS A 453 9.57 -15.08 39.29
CA LYS A 453 9.82 -13.82 39.97
C LYS A 453 10.91 -13.02 39.26
N ASP A 454 10.60 -11.76 38.94
CA ASP A 454 11.49 -10.82 38.25
C ASP A 454 11.96 -11.33 36.86
N LYS A 455 11.14 -12.13 36.16
CA LYS A 455 11.40 -12.65 34.81
C LYS A 455 10.43 -12.13 33.75
N TRP A 456 10.92 -12.00 32.52
CA TRP A 456 10.09 -11.90 31.32
C TRP A 456 9.72 -13.30 30.85
N VAL A 457 8.45 -13.65 30.89
CA VAL A 457 8.02 -15.04 30.69
C VAL A 457 7.53 -15.24 29.25
N LEU A 458 8.23 -16.08 28.49
CA LEU A 458 7.82 -16.47 27.14
C LEU A 458 6.67 -17.47 27.21
N ILE A 459 5.49 -17.09 26.75
CA ILE A 459 4.32 -17.98 26.77
C ILE A 459 3.92 -18.43 25.37
N GLY A 460 3.36 -19.64 25.28
CA GLY A 460 2.86 -20.21 24.03
C GLY A 460 1.46 -19.72 23.64
N GLY A 461 0.89 -20.34 22.60
CA GLY A 461 -0.44 -20.04 22.07
C GLY A 461 -0.43 -18.99 20.95
N GLU A 462 -1.52 -18.94 20.17
CA GLU A 462 -1.71 -17.96 19.10
C GLU A 462 -1.98 -16.57 19.66
N ASN A 463 -1.47 -15.54 18.97
CA ASN A 463 -1.77 -14.15 19.28
C ASN A 463 -2.99 -13.69 18.48
N GLY A 464 -4.15 -13.60 19.15
CA GLY A 464 -5.37 -13.01 18.58
C GLY A 464 -5.56 -11.53 18.92
N GLY A 465 -4.55 -10.84 19.45
CA GLY A 465 -4.62 -9.43 19.84
C GLY A 465 -5.10 -9.16 21.25
N GLY A 466 -6.06 -9.93 21.76
CA GLY A 466 -6.65 -9.70 23.08
C GLY A 466 -5.61 -9.64 24.21
N GLY A 467 -5.80 -8.67 25.11
CA GLY A 467 -5.05 -8.55 26.35
C GLY A 467 -5.32 -9.76 27.24
N ARG A 468 -4.27 -10.43 27.70
CA ARG A 468 -4.41 -11.72 28.43
C ARG A 468 -4.82 -11.59 29.90
N ASP A 469 -4.77 -10.39 30.45
CA ASP A 469 -5.11 -10.06 31.84
C ASP A 469 -6.58 -9.62 32.01
N GLY A 470 -7.34 -9.43 30.91
CA GLY A 470 -8.68 -8.81 30.88
C GLY A 470 -9.89 -9.77 30.94
N ASP A 471 -11.05 -9.22 31.33
CA ASP A 471 -12.28 -9.98 31.58
C ASP A 471 -13.11 -10.33 30.33
N THR A 472 -12.76 -9.82 29.16
CA THR A 472 -13.42 -10.12 27.90
C THR A 472 -12.56 -10.99 27.00
N ILE A 473 -13.04 -12.23 26.81
CA ILE A 473 -12.67 -13.17 25.74
C ILE A 473 -11.24 -13.71 25.83
N HIS A 474 -11.12 -14.83 26.56
CA HIS A 474 -10.29 -16.02 26.34
C HIS A 474 -9.85 -16.60 27.70
N GLN A 475 -9.77 -17.94 27.78
CA GLN A 475 -9.34 -18.69 28.97
C GLN A 475 -7.80 -18.89 29.18
N PRO A 476 -6.85 -18.00 28.81
CA PRO A 476 -5.45 -18.06 29.28
C PRO A 476 -5.28 -17.74 30.78
N ARG A 477 -6.35 -17.40 31.49
CA ARG A 477 -6.33 -16.69 32.79
C ARG A 477 -5.60 -17.40 33.92
N ALA A 478 -5.61 -18.72 33.97
CA ALA A 478 -5.08 -19.42 35.15
C ALA A 478 -3.54 -19.41 35.19
N ILE A 479 -2.88 -19.60 34.05
CA ILE A 479 -1.41 -19.51 33.96
C ILE A 479 -0.98 -18.07 34.23
N ILE A 480 -1.61 -17.11 33.56
CA ILE A 480 -1.29 -15.68 33.71
C ILE A 480 -1.43 -15.24 35.16
N ARG A 481 -2.51 -15.63 35.86
CA ARG A 481 -2.68 -15.34 37.30
C ARG A 481 -1.54 -15.89 38.15
N VAL A 482 -1.04 -17.09 37.86
CA VAL A 482 0.12 -17.65 38.58
C VAL A 482 1.38 -16.83 38.30
N LEU A 483 1.62 -16.42 37.05
CA LEU A 483 2.77 -15.57 36.69
C LEU A 483 2.69 -14.20 37.39
N MET A 484 1.51 -13.59 37.44
CA MET A 484 1.25 -12.35 38.18
C MET A 484 1.55 -12.52 39.68
N GLN A 485 0.99 -13.55 40.32
CA GLN A 485 1.21 -13.83 41.75
C GLN A 485 2.66 -14.16 42.07
N ALA A 486 3.38 -14.77 41.12
CA ALA A 486 4.80 -15.05 41.25
C ALA A 486 5.69 -13.80 41.16
N GLY A 487 5.15 -12.66 40.71
CA GLY A 487 5.93 -11.44 40.49
C GLY A 487 6.73 -11.45 39.20
N ALA A 488 6.19 -12.04 38.12
CA ALA A 488 6.76 -11.89 36.79
C ALA A 488 6.78 -10.42 36.34
N LEU A 489 7.77 -10.04 35.53
CA LEU A 489 7.90 -8.68 34.97
C LEU A 489 6.90 -8.43 33.84
N GLY A 490 6.57 -9.47 33.07
CA GLY A 490 5.69 -9.38 31.92
C GLY A 490 5.58 -10.70 31.17
N THR A 491 4.68 -10.75 30.20
CA THR A 491 4.55 -11.88 29.28
C THR A 491 5.00 -11.49 27.87
N VAL A 492 5.72 -12.39 27.22
CA VAL A 492 6.16 -12.26 25.83
C VAL A 492 5.55 -13.41 25.03
N GLN A 493 4.83 -13.11 23.96
CA GLN A 493 4.25 -14.12 23.06
C GLN A 493 4.64 -13.82 21.63
N SER A 494 4.71 -14.87 20.82
CA SER A 494 4.84 -14.75 19.37
C SER A 494 3.69 -13.94 18.78
N GLY A 495 4.01 -12.93 17.98
CA GLY A 495 3.08 -12.21 17.14
C GLY A 495 3.44 -12.41 15.67
N GLU A 496 2.46 -12.84 14.87
CA GLU A 496 2.60 -12.88 13.42
C GLU A 496 2.64 -11.46 12.85
N GLU A 497 3.33 -11.32 11.73
CA GLU A 497 3.44 -10.04 11.05
C GLU A 497 2.32 -9.87 10.03
N PRO A 498 1.64 -8.71 10.01
CA PRO A 498 1.86 -7.53 10.85
C PRO A 498 1.34 -7.65 12.29
N LEU A 499 2.11 -7.12 13.24
CA LEU A 499 1.77 -7.21 14.67
C LEU A 499 0.42 -6.57 15.00
N TYR A 500 -0.48 -7.39 15.49
CA TYR A 500 -1.82 -7.03 15.92
C TYR A 500 -1.83 -6.47 17.35
N ALA A 501 -2.59 -5.38 17.58
CA ALA A 501 -2.51 -4.58 18.82
C ALA A 501 -3.87 -4.18 19.40
N ALA A 502 -4.96 -4.84 19.00
CA ALA A 502 -6.30 -4.55 19.50
C ALA A 502 -6.69 -5.40 20.72
N SER A 503 -7.32 -4.78 21.72
CA SER A 503 -7.89 -5.45 22.89
C SER A 503 -9.03 -4.63 23.50
N ALA A 504 -9.97 -5.33 24.14
CA ALA A 504 -11.09 -4.71 24.84
C ALA A 504 -10.66 -4.00 26.13
N ALA A 505 -11.46 -3.00 26.52
CA ALA A 505 -11.28 -2.25 27.76
C ALA A 505 -11.55 -3.14 29.00
N PRO A 506 -10.85 -2.90 30.12
CA PRO A 506 -11.11 -3.60 31.37
C PRO A 506 -12.44 -3.16 31.97
N ALA A 507 -13.06 -4.01 32.78
CA ALA A 507 -14.41 -3.76 33.32
C ALA A 507 -14.45 -2.65 34.37
N THR A 508 -13.39 -2.50 35.18
CA THR A 508 -13.30 -1.53 36.29
C THR A 508 -11.86 -1.09 36.55
N TRP A 509 -11.69 0.00 37.30
CA TRP A 509 -10.39 0.44 37.81
C TRP A 509 -9.69 -0.60 38.70
N THR A 510 -10.45 -1.37 39.48
CA THR A 510 -9.89 -2.41 40.36
C THR A 510 -9.43 -3.67 39.62
N THR A 511 -9.80 -3.80 38.35
CA THR A 511 -9.47 -4.94 37.48
C THR A 511 -8.51 -4.54 36.36
N LEU A 512 -7.73 -3.47 36.54
CA LEU A 512 -6.72 -3.07 35.56
C LEU A 512 -5.67 -4.18 35.38
N PRO A 513 -5.20 -4.42 34.15
CA PRO A 513 -4.03 -5.25 33.90
C PRO A 513 -2.83 -4.74 34.70
N THR A 514 -2.10 -5.66 35.32
CA THR A 514 -0.88 -5.33 36.08
C THR A 514 0.38 -5.88 35.43
N LEU A 515 0.23 -6.81 34.49
CA LEU A 515 1.35 -7.43 33.79
C LEU A 515 1.42 -6.88 32.36
N PRO A 516 2.57 -6.33 31.92
CA PRO A 516 2.77 -6.00 30.52
C PRO A 516 2.61 -7.23 29.62
N ASP A 517 1.83 -7.08 28.55
CA ASP A 517 1.61 -8.09 27.50
C ASP A 517 2.28 -7.64 26.22
N ILE A 518 3.34 -8.34 25.85
CA ILE A 518 4.20 -8.02 24.72
C ILE A 518 3.98 -9.04 23.62
N LYS A 519 3.61 -8.56 22.43
CA LYS A 519 3.58 -9.36 21.20
C LYS A 519 4.88 -9.09 20.45
N LEU A 520 5.73 -10.09 20.39
CA LEU A 520 7.05 -9.99 19.77
C LEU A 520 7.02 -10.65 18.39
N ALA A 521 7.65 -10.02 17.39
CA ALA A 521 7.77 -10.57 16.04
C ALA A 521 8.19 -12.04 16.06
N ALA A 522 7.44 -12.89 15.36
CA ALA A 522 7.59 -14.34 15.42
C ALA A 522 9.04 -14.85 15.22
N PRO A 523 9.85 -14.30 14.29
CA PRO A 523 11.25 -14.71 14.16
C PRO A 523 12.09 -14.43 15.42
N GLN A 524 11.89 -13.28 16.06
CA GLN A 524 12.62 -12.90 17.28
C GLN A 524 12.15 -13.69 18.49
N TYR A 525 10.84 -13.95 18.59
CA TYR A 525 10.31 -14.86 19.61
C TYR A 525 10.88 -16.27 19.48
N ALA A 526 10.93 -16.81 18.25
CA ALA A 526 11.48 -18.12 17.97
C ALA A 526 12.97 -18.22 18.30
N ASP A 527 13.78 -17.20 17.97
CA ASP A 527 15.19 -17.14 18.33
C ASP A 527 15.39 -17.17 19.85
N ILE A 528 14.71 -16.28 20.59
CA ILE A 528 14.80 -16.24 22.06
C ILE A 528 14.37 -17.57 22.67
N ARG A 529 13.27 -18.15 22.20
CA ARG A 529 12.79 -19.46 22.65
C ARG A 529 13.83 -20.56 22.41
N GLN A 530 14.49 -20.56 21.25
CA GLN A 530 15.51 -21.55 20.91
C GLN A 530 16.75 -21.41 21.80
N ARG A 531 17.21 -20.17 22.08
CA ARG A 531 18.31 -19.87 22.99
C ARG A 531 18.04 -20.39 24.40
N LEU A 532 16.87 -20.07 24.94
CA LEU A 532 16.45 -20.55 26.25
C LEU A 532 16.37 -22.09 26.29
N GLY A 533 15.93 -22.73 25.20
CA GLY A 533 15.91 -24.19 25.05
C GLY A 533 17.29 -24.83 25.06
N ARG A 534 18.35 -24.09 24.67
CA ARG A 534 19.76 -24.51 24.78
C ARG A 534 20.39 -24.19 26.13
N GLY A 535 19.64 -23.59 27.06
CA GLY A 535 20.15 -23.14 28.36
C GLY A 535 20.94 -21.84 28.32
N GLU A 536 20.86 -21.08 27.22
CA GLU A 536 21.48 -19.75 27.14
C GLU A 536 20.70 -18.72 27.96
N ALA A 537 21.42 -17.85 28.68
CA ALA A 537 20.80 -16.75 29.41
C ALA A 537 20.46 -15.58 28.46
N VAL A 538 19.17 -15.26 28.36
CA VAL A 538 18.66 -14.11 27.61
C VAL A 538 18.17 -13.05 28.58
N THR A 539 18.60 -11.81 28.39
CA THR A 539 18.13 -10.65 29.16
C THR A 539 17.36 -9.73 28.23
N LEU A 540 16.13 -9.38 28.60
CA LEU A 540 15.28 -8.47 27.85
C LEU A 540 15.08 -7.19 28.65
N GLU A 541 15.03 -6.10 27.92
CA GLU A 541 14.67 -4.78 28.39
C GLU A 541 13.37 -4.37 27.70
N PHE A 542 12.41 -3.87 28.46
CA PHE A 542 11.22 -3.22 27.92
C PHE A 542 10.99 -1.89 28.61
N ASP A 543 10.50 -0.93 27.83
CA ASP A 543 9.98 0.33 28.30
C ASP A 543 8.61 0.57 27.65
N ILE A 544 7.53 0.54 28.42
CA ILE A 544 6.14 0.67 27.95
C ILE A 544 5.47 1.74 28.79
N ARG A 545 5.19 2.90 28.19
CA ARG A 545 4.75 4.11 28.91
C ARG A 545 3.25 4.35 28.85
N ASN A 546 2.44 3.30 28.79
CA ASN A 546 0.99 3.41 28.85
C ASN A 546 0.54 4.00 30.18
N TRP A 547 -0.51 4.81 30.16
CA TRP A 547 -1.08 5.39 31.38
C TRP A 547 -2.60 5.25 31.42
N PHE A 548 -3.10 4.89 32.60
CA PHE A 548 -4.52 4.76 32.90
C PHE A 548 -4.95 5.92 33.80
N TYR A 549 -6.20 6.32 33.68
CA TYR A 549 -6.81 7.27 34.63
C TYR A 549 -8.21 6.82 35.06
N PRO A 550 -8.62 7.11 36.31
CA PRO A 550 -9.90 6.66 36.83
C PRO A 550 -11.06 7.11 35.96
N GLY A 551 -11.96 6.18 35.63
CA GLY A 551 -13.24 6.49 35.02
C GLY A 551 -14.33 6.81 36.06
N PRO A 552 -15.58 7.01 35.62
CA PRO A 552 -16.02 6.90 34.22
C PRO A 552 -15.50 8.03 33.32
N VAL A 553 -15.15 7.71 32.08
CA VAL A 553 -14.72 8.68 31.06
C VAL A 553 -15.77 8.75 29.96
N THR A 554 -16.36 9.92 29.77
CA THR A 554 -17.45 10.10 28.79
C THR A 554 -16.90 10.19 27.37
N TYR A 555 -17.50 9.46 26.42
CA TYR A 555 -17.24 9.58 24.99
C TYR A 555 -18.49 10.07 24.24
N HIS A 556 -18.29 10.66 23.06
CA HIS A 556 -19.34 11.44 22.38
C HIS A 556 -19.39 11.13 20.90
N ASN A 557 -20.59 11.00 20.34
CA ASN A 557 -20.77 11.15 18.91
C ASN A 557 -20.57 12.62 18.53
N VAL A 558 -19.96 12.88 17.38
CA VAL A 558 -19.99 14.23 16.77
C VAL A 558 -21.17 14.27 15.83
N VAL A 559 -22.20 15.02 16.19
CA VAL A 559 -23.43 15.14 15.39
C VAL A 559 -23.44 16.48 14.70
N ALA A 560 -23.64 16.50 13.38
CA ALA A 560 -23.71 17.73 12.61
C ALA A 560 -24.80 17.71 11.55
N ARG A 561 -25.50 18.82 11.37
CA ARG A 561 -26.70 18.92 10.52
C ARG A 561 -26.63 20.14 9.59
N ILE A 562 -26.91 19.91 8.32
CA ILE A 562 -27.34 20.93 7.36
C ILE A 562 -28.88 20.82 7.29
N PRO A 563 -29.63 21.82 7.78
CA PRO A 563 -31.08 21.73 7.88
C PRO A 563 -31.75 21.71 6.50
N GLY A 564 -32.77 20.86 6.37
CA GLY A 564 -33.64 20.84 5.20
C GLY A 564 -34.54 22.08 5.12
N THR A 565 -34.98 22.41 3.90
CA THR A 565 -35.84 23.58 3.63
C THR A 565 -37.33 23.25 3.56
N GLU A 566 -37.68 22.06 3.08
CA GLU A 566 -39.09 21.66 2.87
C GLU A 566 -39.52 20.56 3.85
N LYS A 567 -38.63 19.61 4.13
CA LYS A 567 -38.84 18.43 4.97
C LYS A 567 -37.69 18.29 5.97
N PRO A 568 -37.47 19.28 6.85
CA PRO A 568 -36.32 19.31 7.76
C PRO A 568 -36.26 18.09 8.70
N GLU A 569 -37.39 17.44 8.96
CA GLU A 569 -37.51 16.24 9.77
C GLU A 569 -37.02 14.97 9.07
N GLU A 570 -37.08 14.88 7.73
CA GLU A 570 -36.53 13.77 6.96
C GLU A 570 -35.00 13.93 6.84
N ILE A 571 -34.25 12.84 7.06
CA ILE A 571 -32.79 12.89 7.23
C ILE A 571 -32.10 11.93 6.27
N VAL A 572 -31.17 12.43 5.47
CA VAL A 572 -30.11 11.61 4.87
C VAL A 572 -28.95 11.58 5.85
N LEU A 573 -28.70 10.41 6.45
CA LEU A 573 -27.64 10.23 7.43
C LEU A 573 -26.36 9.75 6.73
N ILE A 574 -25.24 10.41 6.99
CA ILE A 574 -23.91 9.97 6.60
C ILE A 574 -23.09 9.71 7.86
N GLY A 575 -22.24 8.68 7.86
CA GLY A 575 -21.51 8.32 9.07
C GLY A 575 -20.23 7.55 8.83
N ALA A 576 -19.36 7.60 9.84
CA ALA A 576 -18.11 6.86 9.99
C ALA A 576 -17.75 6.88 11.48
N HIS A 577 -17.00 5.90 12.00
CA HIS A 577 -16.56 5.97 13.40
C HIS A 577 -15.27 6.75 13.56
N LEU A 578 -15.23 7.56 14.62
CA LEU A 578 -14.14 8.46 14.96
C LEU A 578 -13.05 7.78 15.79
N ASP A 579 -13.44 6.82 16.62
CA ASP A 579 -12.49 6.03 17.39
C ASP A 579 -11.70 5.08 16.47
N SER A 580 -10.59 4.61 17.00
CA SER A 580 -9.78 3.57 16.38
C SER A 580 -9.08 2.78 17.47
N TYR A 581 -8.61 1.59 17.15
CA TYR A 581 -7.49 1.02 17.88
C TYR A 581 -6.25 1.92 17.78
N ASP A 582 -5.34 1.71 18.71
CA ASP A 582 -4.28 2.66 19.03
C ASP A 582 -2.88 2.11 18.85
N GLY A 583 -2.74 0.87 18.40
CA GLY A 583 -1.43 0.30 18.02
C GLY A 583 -0.75 1.04 16.85
N GLY A 584 -1.56 1.58 15.94
CA GLY A 584 -1.14 2.49 14.87
C GLY A 584 -1.71 3.90 15.08
N THR A 585 -2.15 4.53 13.99
CA THR A 585 -2.80 5.86 14.01
C THR A 585 -4.26 5.84 13.53
N GLY A 586 -4.83 4.65 13.30
CA GLY A 586 -6.22 4.49 12.90
C GLY A 586 -6.52 5.22 11.59
N ALA A 587 -5.62 5.13 10.62
CA ALA A 587 -5.68 5.92 9.39
C ALA A 587 -6.64 5.31 8.38
N ALA A 588 -6.50 4.01 8.12
CA ALA A 588 -7.47 3.26 7.34
C ALA A 588 -8.74 3.00 8.16
N ASP A 589 -8.58 2.69 9.46
CA ASP A 589 -9.66 2.30 10.35
C ASP A 589 -9.80 3.25 11.56
N ASN A 590 -10.66 4.27 11.52
CA ASN A 590 -11.42 4.72 10.36
C ASN A 590 -11.23 6.23 10.11
N GLY A 591 -9.97 6.67 10.22
CA GLY A 591 -9.58 8.04 9.87
C GLY A 591 -9.98 8.41 8.44
N ALA A 592 -9.79 7.51 7.47
CA ALA A 592 -10.10 7.70 6.06
C ALA A 592 -11.60 7.94 5.83
N GLY A 593 -12.46 7.16 6.51
CA GLY A 593 -13.90 7.37 6.43
C GLY A 593 -14.34 8.69 7.04
N VAL A 594 -13.85 9.02 8.25
CA VAL A 594 -14.16 10.31 8.89
C VAL A 594 -13.66 11.48 8.06
N ALA A 595 -12.45 11.40 7.52
CA ALA A 595 -11.84 12.44 6.70
C ALA A 595 -12.66 12.74 5.44
N THR A 596 -13.13 11.69 4.75
CA THR A 596 -13.98 11.84 3.55
C THR A 596 -15.39 12.33 3.88
N MET A 597 -15.93 11.93 5.03
CA MET A 597 -17.23 12.42 5.53
C MET A 597 -17.18 13.89 5.97
N LEU A 598 -16.12 14.31 6.67
CA LEU A 598 -15.87 15.72 7.01
C LEU A 598 -15.71 16.56 5.74
N GLU A 599 -14.95 16.05 4.76
CA GLU A 599 -14.78 16.74 3.49
C GLU A 599 -16.10 16.86 2.74
N ALA A 600 -16.91 15.80 2.68
CA ALA A 600 -18.23 15.87 2.07
C ALA A 600 -19.13 16.94 2.72
N MET A 601 -19.12 17.04 4.06
CA MET A 601 -19.84 18.10 4.77
C MET A 601 -19.32 19.50 4.46
N ARG A 602 -17.99 19.68 4.33
CA ARG A 602 -17.39 20.95 3.90
C ARG A 602 -17.85 21.33 2.50
N LEU A 603 -17.81 20.39 1.55
CA LEU A 603 -18.24 20.64 0.17
C LEU A 603 -19.72 21.03 0.10
N LEU A 604 -20.59 20.32 0.82
CA LEU A 604 -22.01 20.64 0.92
C LEU A 604 -22.23 22.04 1.49
N ALA A 605 -21.58 22.38 2.60
CA ALA A 605 -21.73 23.68 3.25
C ALA A 605 -21.24 24.84 2.36
N LEU A 606 -20.03 24.73 1.78
CA LEU A 606 -19.41 25.79 0.98
C LEU A 606 -19.98 25.91 -0.45
N SER A 607 -20.68 24.87 -0.92
CA SER A 607 -21.47 24.95 -2.16
C SER A 607 -22.72 25.83 -2.01
N GLY A 608 -23.12 26.14 -0.77
CA GLY A 608 -24.38 26.84 -0.48
C GLY A 608 -25.60 25.93 -0.63
N ALA A 609 -25.43 24.61 -0.50
CA ALA A 609 -26.51 23.64 -0.60
C ALA A 609 -27.64 23.96 0.37
N LYS A 610 -28.87 23.97 -0.14
CA LYS A 610 -30.10 24.13 0.64
C LYS A 610 -30.99 22.91 0.38
N PRO A 611 -30.66 21.75 0.96
CA PRO A 611 -31.35 20.52 0.63
C PRO A 611 -32.81 20.57 1.07
N ARG A 612 -33.69 19.81 0.41
CA ARG A 612 -35.11 19.70 0.81
C ARG A 612 -35.26 18.97 2.13
N ARG A 613 -34.51 17.88 2.30
CA ARG A 613 -34.36 17.10 3.54
C ARG A 613 -33.09 17.50 4.29
N SER A 614 -33.03 17.26 5.58
CA SER A 614 -31.77 17.48 6.32
C SER A 614 -30.70 16.47 5.89
N ILE A 615 -29.44 16.93 5.82
CA ILE A 615 -28.28 16.04 5.75
C ILE A 615 -27.61 16.06 7.11
N MET A 616 -27.41 14.89 7.71
CA MET A 616 -26.79 14.76 9.03
C MET A 616 -25.54 13.88 8.94
N LEU A 617 -24.42 14.40 9.43
CA LEU A 617 -23.22 13.63 9.73
C LEU A 617 -23.27 13.16 11.18
N VAL A 618 -22.96 11.89 11.41
CA VAL A 618 -22.58 11.39 12.73
C VAL A 618 -21.21 10.72 12.64
N ALA A 619 -20.21 11.31 13.31
CA ALA A 619 -18.95 10.62 13.57
C ALA A 619 -19.11 9.83 14.87
N PHE A 620 -19.30 8.52 14.75
CA PHE A 620 -19.66 7.65 15.88
C PHE A 620 -18.48 7.42 16.81
N GLY A 621 -18.76 7.32 18.11
CA GLY A 621 -17.78 6.89 19.09
C GLY A 621 -17.88 5.42 19.42
N ALA A 622 -16.76 4.82 19.86
CA ALA A 622 -16.75 3.49 20.45
C ALA A 622 -17.33 2.39 19.53
N GLU A 623 -17.03 2.48 18.23
CA GLU A 623 -17.32 1.40 17.27
C GLU A 623 -16.49 0.16 17.60
N GLU A 624 -15.20 0.37 17.85
CA GLU A 624 -14.17 -0.66 18.02
C GLU A 624 -14.42 -1.59 19.22
N ILE A 625 -15.24 -1.12 20.15
CA ILE A 625 -15.67 -1.83 21.36
C ILE A 625 -17.15 -2.24 21.32
N GLY A 626 -17.72 -2.32 20.13
CA GLY A 626 -19.03 -2.90 19.85
C GLY A 626 -20.11 -1.91 19.40
N ARG A 627 -19.79 -0.95 18.52
CA ARG A 627 -20.77 -0.03 17.90
C ARG A 627 -21.57 0.79 18.93
N LYS A 628 -20.94 1.09 20.06
CA LYS A 628 -21.67 1.68 21.20
C LYS A 628 -22.22 3.07 20.87
N GLY A 629 -21.52 3.85 20.05
CA GLY A 629 -21.96 5.17 19.63
C GLY A 629 -23.19 5.14 18.75
N SER A 630 -23.24 4.26 17.75
CA SER A 630 -24.43 4.11 16.88
C SER A 630 -25.61 3.52 17.64
N PHE A 631 -25.40 2.59 18.57
CA PHE A 631 -26.45 2.13 19.48
C PHE A 631 -27.02 3.26 20.33
N ALA A 632 -26.17 4.05 20.98
CA ALA A 632 -26.61 5.17 21.80
C ALA A 632 -27.34 6.24 20.98
N PHE A 633 -26.89 6.50 19.75
CA PHE A 633 -27.57 7.40 18.83
C PHE A 633 -28.95 6.86 18.45
N ALA A 634 -29.05 5.58 18.07
CA ALA A 634 -30.32 4.97 17.68
C ALA A 634 -31.32 4.94 18.84
N GLU A 635 -30.87 4.68 20.07
CA GLU A 635 -31.71 4.73 21.27
C GLU A 635 -32.21 6.15 21.55
N ARG A 636 -31.31 7.14 21.55
CA ARG A 636 -31.67 8.55 21.79
C ARG A 636 -32.62 9.10 20.73
N HIS A 637 -32.42 8.70 19.47
CA HIS A 637 -33.20 9.16 18.32
C HIS A 637 -34.24 8.14 17.87
N ALA A 638 -34.68 7.22 18.75
CA ALA A 638 -35.61 6.13 18.41
C ALA A 638 -36.89 6.63 17.72
N GLY A 639 -37.43 7.78 18.16
CA GLY A 639 -38.61 8.42 17.55
C GLY A 639 -38.38 9.14 16.22
N GLN A 640 -37.15 9.16 15.71
CA GLN A 640 -36.77 9.76 14.43
C GLN A 640 -36.21 8.73 13.43
N LEU A 641 -36.03 7.46 13.83
CA LEU A 641 -35.46 6.43 12.95
C LEU A 641 -36.34 6.18 11.71
N ASP A 642 -37.65 6.36 11.80
CA ASP A 642 -38.58 6.32 10.66
C ASP A 642 -38.40 7.52 9.69
N LYS A 643 -37.74 8.59 10.13
CA LYS A 643 -37.43 9.78 9.32
C LYS A 643 -36.06 9.73 8.64
N ILE A 644 -35.18 8.81 9.01
CA ILE A 644 -33.87 8.63 8.35
C ILE A 644 -34.07 7.93 7.00
N VAL A 645 -34.17 8.67 5.90
CA VAL A 645 -34.52 8.09 4.58
C VAL A 645 -33.49 7.05 4.13
N MET A 646 -32.22 7.24 4.47
CA MET A 646 -31.15 6.26 4.34
C MET A 646 -29.96 6.64 5.23
N MET A 647 -29.10 5.66 5.50
CA MET A 647 -27.82 5.85 6.17
C MET A 647 -26.67 5.35 5.28
N LEU A 648 -25.73 6.24 4.97
CA LEU A 648 -24.51 5.96 4.21
C LEU A 648 -23.33 5.87 5.18
N ASN A 649 -22.79 4.67 5.37
CA ASN A 649 -21.62 4.46 6.22
C ASN A 649 -20.34 4.37 5.38
N ARG A 650 -19.27 5.02 5.85
CA ARG A 650 -17.93 4.87 5.29
C ARG A 650 -17.00 4.30 6.33
N ASP A 651 -16.79 3.00 6.23
CA ASP A 651 -15.87 2.23 7.03
C ASP A 651 -15.30 1.10 6.16
N GLY A 652 -13.99 0.89 6.24
CA GLY A 652 -13.23 -0.07 5.46
C GLY A 652 -12.25 0.56 4.46
N ARG A 653 -12.04 -0.11 3.33
CA ARG A 653 -10.94 0.20 2.38
C ARG A 653 -10.92 1.67 1.96
N PRO A 654 -9.76 2.35 1.97
CA PRO A 654 -9.60 3.73 1.53
C PRO A 654 -9.58 3.90 -0.01
N GLY A 655 -10.10 2.94 -0.77
CA GLY A 655 -10.19 3.03 -2.22
C GLY A 655 -11.25 4.02 -2.71
N ALA A 656 -11.30 4.24 -4.02
CA ALA A 656 -12.24 5.17 -4.64
C ALA A 656 -13.65 4.59 -4.62
N ILE A 657 -14.65 5.35 -4.17
CA ILE A 657 -16.06 4.94 -4.25
C ILE A 657 -16.47 4.89 -5.72
N ASP A 658 -16.60 3.68 -6.29
CA ASP A 658 -16.85 3.49 -7.71
C ASP A 658 -18.31 3.16 -8.07
N GLY A 659 -19.19 3.16 -7.06
CA GLY A 659 -20.59 2.87 -7.28
C GLY A 659 -21.36 2.61 -6.00
N ILE A 660 -22.63 2.23 -6.20
CA ILE A 660 -23.56 1.90 -5.13
C ILE A 660 -24.64 0.94 -5.64
N ALA A 661 -25.05 0.00 -4.79
CA ALA A 661 -26.12 -0.94 -5.10
C ALA A 661 -27.45 -0.48 -4.50
N VAL A 662 -28.45 -0.22 -5.35
CA VAL A 662 -29.75 0.36 -4.96
C VAL A 662 -30.92 -0.38 -5.60
N PRO A 663 -32.12 -0.32 -5.01
CA PRO A 663 -33.34 -0.78 -5.69
C PRO A 663 -33.61 -0.01 -6.99
N SER A 664 -34.28 -0.66 -7.93
CA SER A 664 -34.75 -0.07 -9.20
C SER A 664 -35.51 1.24 -8.99
N ALA A 665 -36.33 1.31 -7.93
CA ALA A 665 -37.12 2.49 -7.60
C ALA A 665 -36.27 3.74 -7.30
N TRP A 666 -35.02 3.57 -6.89
CA TRP A 666 -34.12 4.69 -6.57
C TRP A 666 -33.24 5.10 -7.75
N GLN A 667 -33.23 4.32 -8.84
CA GLN A 667 -32.40 4.58 -10.02
C GLN A 667 -32.51 6.02 -10.55
N PRO A 668 -33.69 6.69 -10.59
CA PRO A 668 -33.76 8.07 -11.06
C PRO A 668 -32.92 9.05 -10.24
N VAL A 669 -32.84 8.83 -8.93
CA VAL A 669 -32.04 9.63 -7.99
C VAL A 669 -30.56 9.35 -8.18
N PHE A 670 -30.15 8.09 -8.12
CA PHE A 670 -28.74 7.71 -8.21
C PHE A 670 -28.16 7.87 -9.63
N GLY A 671 -29.00 7.85 -10.66
CA GLY A 671 -28.59 8.24 -12.01
C GLY A 671 -28.24 9.74 -12.14
N ARG A 672 -28.74 10.61 -11.26
CA ARG A 672 -28.24 12.00 -11.16
C ARG A 672 -26.85 12.05 -10.55
N VAL A 673 -26.58 11.23 -9.53
CA VAL A 673 -25.24 11.08 -8.93
C VAL A 673 -24.22 10.60 -9.97
N GLU A 674 -24.56 9.55 -10.71
CA GLU A 674 -23.72 9.00 -11.78
C GLU A 674 -23.40 10.04 -12.87
N ARG A 675 -24.39 10.82 -13.32
CA ARG A 675 -24.18 11.94 -14.26
C ARG A 675 -23.35 13.08 -13.68
N ALA A 676 -23.52 13.39 -12.40
CA ALA A 676 -22.77 14.46 -11.75
C ALA A 676 -21.29 14.06 -11.50
N LEU A 677 -21.03 12.76 -11.33
CA LEU A 677 -19.68 12.20 -11.21
C LEU A 677 -19.04 11.84 -12.56
N GLN A 678 -19.81 11.91 -13.64
CA GLN A 678 -19.30 11.67 -14.98
C GLN A 678 -18.15 12.63 -15.30
N ASP A 679 -17.02 12.06 -15.71
CA ASP A 679 -15.81 12.78 -16.10
C ASP A 679 -15.18 13.66 -15.00
N VAL A 680 -15.62 13.53 -13.74
CA VAL A 680 -15.01 14.24 -12.59
C VAL A 680 -13.58 13.77 -12.35
N HIS A 681 -13.29 12.50 -12.64
CA HIS A 681 -11.94 11.96 -12.55
C HIS A 681 -11.62 11.08 -13.76
N PRO A 682 -10.40 11.16 -14.34
CA PRO A 682 -10.04 10.43 -15.56
C PRO A 682 -9.94 8.90 -15.38
N VAL A 683 -9.89 8.42 -14.13
CA VAL A 683 -9.73 6.99 -13.81
C VAL A 683 -10.92 6.44 -13.01
N PHE A 684 -11.53 7.27 -12.17
CA PHE A 684 -12.57 6.80 -11.25
C PHE A 684 -13.92 7.16 -11.87
N GLY A 685 -14.73 6.14 -12.10
CA GLY A 685 -16.14 6.31 -12.47
C GLY A 685 -17.03 6.06 -11.27
N PHE A 686 -18.32 6.32 -11.42
CA PHE A 686 -19.33 5.92 -10.47
C PHE A 686 -20.43 5.19 -11.23
N ALA A 687 -20.81 4.00 -10.80
CA ALA A 687 -21.85 3.21 -11.45
C ALA A 687 -22.94 2.82 -10.44
N THR A 688 -24.18 3.12 -10.81
CA THR A 688 -25.33 2.61 -10.07
C THR A 688 -25.61 1.17 -10.49
N THR A 689 -25.65 0.25 -9.53
CA THR A 689 -26.06 -1.14 -9.78
C THR A 689 -27.43 -1.41 -9.18
N ILE A 690 -28.27 -2.14 -9.92
CA ILE A 690 -29.62 -2.47 -9.49
C ILE A 690 -29.60 -3.76 -8.67
N ASN A 691 -30.19 -3.69 -7.47
CA ASN A 691 -30.42 -4.84 -6.62
C ASN A 691 -31.77 -4.69 -5.90
N ASP A 692 -32.78 -5.36 -6.46
CA ASP A 692 -34.14 -5.44 -5.91
C ASP A 692 -34.32 -6.60 -4.92
N ALA A 693 -33.29 -7.40 -4.67
CA ALA A 693 -33.38 -8.50 -3.72
C ALA A 693 -33.46 -7.93 -2.28
N PRO A 694 -34.53 -8.23 -1.52
CA PRO A 694 -34.65 -7.76 -0.15
C PRO A 694 -33.52 -8.33 0.72
N ARG A 695 -32.84 -7.44 1.44
CA ARG A 695 -31.73 -7.77 2.34
C ARG A 695 -32.26 -8.34 3.66
N ASP A 696 -31.44 -9.13 4.33
CA ASP A 696 -31.71 -9.57 5.70
C ASP A 696 -31.04 -8.59 6.68
N ALA A 697 -31.84 -7.79 7.40
CA ALA A 697 -31.33 -6.83 8.38
C ALA A 697 -30.56 -7.53 9.51
N SER A 698 -30.94 -8.76 9.88
CA SER A 698 -30.29 -9.50 10.96
C SER A 698 -28.89 -9.98 10.57
N GLN A 699 -28.62 -10.21 9.29
CA GLN A 699 -27.28 -10.59 8.81
C GLN A 699 -26.25 -9.47 9.00
N ALA A 700 -26.67 -8.20 8.98
CA ALA A 700 -25.78 -7.07 9.26
C ALA A 700 -25.27 -7.08 10.71
N MET A 701 -26.02 -7.72 11.63
CA MET A 701 -25.67 -7.83 13.04
C MET A 701 -24.82 -9.04 13.41
N HIS A 702 -24.75 -10.05 12.53
CA HIS A 702 -23.94 -11.24 12.82
C HIS A 702 -22.47 -10.84 12.99
N ALA A 703 -21.95 -11.11 14.19
CA ALA A 703 -20.66 -10.65 14.66
C ALA A 703 -19.54 -11.11 13.72
N ARG A 704 -18.96 -10.14 13.00
CA ARG A 704 -17.73 -10.10 12.16
C ARG A 704 -17.87 -9.33 10.84
N ALA A 705 -19.06 -8.81 10.47
CA ALA A 705 -19.29 -8.26 9.11
C ALA A 705 -19.99 -6.89 9.00
N GLY A 706 -20.39 -6.25 10.10
CA GLY A 706 -21.15 -4.98 10.05
C GLY A 706 -20.59 -3.91 10.99
N SER A 707 -20.56 -2.66 10.50
CA SER A 707 -20.12 -1.45 11.21
C SER A 707 -21.36 -0.72 11.77
N ASP A 708 -21.28 0.59 12.01
CA ASP A 708 -22.37 1.42 12.55
C ASP A 708 -23.68 1.34 11.75
N ASP A 709 -23.63 1.08 10.43
CA ASP A 709 -24.82 0.88 9.58
C ASP A 709 -25.69 -0.30 10.04
N ALA A 710 -25.09 -1.30 10.68
CA ALA A 710 -25.81 -2.49 11.12
C ALA A 710 -26.90 -2.15 12.14
N VAL A 711 -26.65 -1.19 13.04
CA VAL A 711 -27.63 -0.75 14.05
C VAL A 711 -28.87 -0.16 13.37
N PHE A 712 -28.67 0.68 12.35
CA PHE A 712 -29.78 1.31 11.61
C PHE A 712 -30.57 0.28 10.79
N SER A 713 -29.90 -0.71 10.22
CA SER A 713 -30.55 -1.78 9.46
C SER A 713 -31.55 -2.58 10.31
N LEU A 714 -31.25 -2.83 11.58
CA LEU A 714 -32.17 -3.49 12.53
C LEU A 714 -33.47 -2.72 12.73
N HIS A 715 -33.42 -1.39 12.62
CA HIS A 715 -34.57 -0.52 12.74
C HIS A 715 -35.26 -0.26 11.40
N GLY A 716 -34.91 -1.01 10.34
CA GLY A 716 -35.51 -0.88 9.01
C GLY A 716 -35.10 0.39 8.27
N VAL A 717 -34.03 1.08 8.71
CA VAL A 717 -33.45 2.20 7.98
C VAL A 717 -32.59 1.66 6.84
N PRO A 718 -32.83 2.05 5.57
CA PRO A 718 -32.04 1.53 4.48
C PRO A 718 -30.56 1.95 4.55
N THR A 719 -29.65 0.99 4.43
CA THR A 719 -28.19 1.20 4.49
C THR A 719 -27.48 0.76 3.21
N PRO A 720 -27.63 1.49 2.08
CA PRO A 720 -26.95 1.11 0.84
C PRO A 720 -25.44 1.26 0.99
N LYS A 721 -24.70 0.26 0.51
CA LYS A 721 -23.24 0.22 0.60
C LYS A 721 -22.60 0.71 -0.68
N PHE A 722 -21.61 1.59 -0.54
CA PHE A 722 -20.74 1.97 -1.63
C PHE A 722 -19.88 0.76 -2.06
N THR A 723 -19.67 0.63 -3.36
CA THR A 723 -18.59 -0.19 -3.90
C THR A 723 -17.31 0.63 -3.92
N VAL A 724 -16.17 -0.05 -3.77
CA VAL A 724 -14.87 0.60 -3.62
C VAL A 724 -13.86 -0.06 -4.53
N LEU A 725 -13.22 0.74 -5.38
CA LEU A 725 -12.13 0.35 -6.25
C LEU A 725 -10.78 0.56 -5.55
N GLY A 726 -9.92 -0.44 -5.63
CA GLY A 726 -8.54 -0.37 -5.14
C GLY A 726 -8.05 -1.72 -4.64
N ASP A 727 -6.74 -1.91 -4.64
CA ASP A 727 -6.04 -3.11 -4.19
C ASP A 727 -5.53 -3.01 -2.74
N PHE A 728 -6.04 -2.04 -1.97
CA PHE A 728 -5.65 -1.84 -0.58
C PHE A 728 -5.87 -3.12 0.24
N ASP A 729 -4.79 -3.65 0.81
CA ASP A 729 -4.80 -4.85 1.65
C ASP A 729 -5.27 -4.51 3.07
N TYR A 730 -6.59 -4.39 3.23
CA TYR A 730 -7.22 -4.04 4.51
C TYR A 730 -6.88 -5.04 5.61
N ALA A 731 -6.83 -6.33 5.29
CA ALA A 731 -6.57 -7.40 6.25
C ALA A 731 -5.17 -7.29 6.87
N ARG A 732 -4.21 -6.74 6.12
CA ARG A 732 -2.85 -6.48 6.60
C ARG A 732 -2.77 -5.28 7.53
N VAL A 733 -3.61 -4.24 7.37
CA VAL A 733 -3.49 -3.04 8.20
C VAL A 733 -4.40 -3.06 9.42
N HIS A 734 -5.61 -3.59 9.27
CA HIS A 734 -6.71 -3.51 10.22
C HIS A 734 -6.29 -4.00 11.61
N HIS A 735 -6.39 -3.12 12.61
CA HIS A 735 -6.05 -3.36 14.02
C HIS A 735 -4.57 -3.72 14.29
N THR A 736 -3.68 -3.44 13.34
CA THR A 736 -2.25 -3.69 13.48
C THR A 736 -1.46 -2.40 13.66
N VAL A 737 -0.18 -2.53 14.01
CA VAL A 737 0.76 -1.40 14.02
C VAL A 737 1.01 -0.79 12.64
N LEU A 738 0.50 -1.40 11.57
CA LEU A 738 0.57 -0.86 10.21
C LEU A 738 -0.65 -0.03 9.82
N ASP A 739 -1.64 0.16 10.69
CA ASP A 739 -2.70 1.11 10.40
C ASP A 739 -2.19 2.56 10.56
N THR A 740 -1.47 3.04 9.54
CA THR A 740 -0.78 4.34 9.55
C THR A 740 -1.11 5.19 8.33
N TYR A 741 -0.92 6.50 8.49
CA TYR A 741 -1.16 7.48 7.42
C TYR A 741 -0.41 7.12 6.13
N GLU A 742 0.83 6.63 6.24
CA GLU A 742 1.69 6.27 5.11
C GLU A 742 1.10 5.14 4.26
N ASN A 743 0.35 4.22 4.86
CA ASN A 743 -0.30 3.15 4.12
C ASN A 743 -1.53 3.65 3.34
N VAL A 744 -2.18 4.73 3.80
CA VAL A 744 -3.31 5.36 3.10
C VAL A 744 -2.84 6.40 2.08
N LEU A 745 -1.65 6.99 2.23
CA LEU A 745 -1.11 8.04 1.37
C LEU A 745 -1.22 7.74 -0.16
N PRO A 746 -0.92 6.52 -0.66
CA PRO A 746 -1.06 6.20 -2.08
C PRO A 746 -2.51 6.30 -2.60
N PHE A 747 -3.50 6.32 -1.71
CA PHE A 747 -4.93 6.39 -2.03
C PHE A 747 -5.48 7.81 -1.91
N GLY A 748 -4.63 8.85 -1.84
CA GLY A 748 -5.07 10.24 -1.70
C GLY A 748 -6.08 10.69 -2.75
N ALA A 749 -5.82 10.42 -4.03
CA ALA A 749 -6.76 10.76 -5.11
C ALA A 749 -8.11 10.03 -4.97
N ALA A 750 -8.08 8.78 -4.51
CA ALA A 750 -9.28 7.98 -4.25
C ALA A 750 -10.10 8.55 -3.09
N GLN A 751 -9.46 9.02 -2.02
CA GLN A 751 -10.11 9.68 -0.89
C GLN A 751 -10.79 10.98 -1.33
N GLN A 752 -10.10 11.80 -2.11
CA GLN A 752 -10.63 13.07 -2.63
C GLN A 752 -11.88 12.83 -3.49
N TYR A 753 -11.79 11.91 -4.45
CA TYR A 753 -12.93 11.53 -5.29
C TYR A 753 -14.11 10.97 -4.46
N SER A 754 -13.81 10.14 -3.46
CA SER A 754 -14.83 9.56 -2.58
C SER A 754 -15.59 10.64 -1.79
N ALA A 755 -14.92 11.71 -1.34
CA ALA A 755 -15.59 12.82 -0.66
C ALA A 755 -16.60 13.54 -1.57
N ILE A 756 -16.27 13.74 -2.86
CA ILE A 756 -17.19 14.30 -3.86
C ILE A 756 -18.37 13.34 -4.07
N ALA A 757 -18.10 12.04 -4.21
CA ALA A 757 -19.13 11.03 -4.40
C ALA A 757 -20.11 10.96 -3.21
N ILE A 758 -19.60 11.01 -1.98
CA ILE A 758 -20.42 11.05 -0.77
C ILE A 758 -21.28 12.32 -0.74
N ALA A 759 -20.69 13.50 -1.01
CA ALA A 759 -21.42 14.77 -1.01
C ALA A 759 -22.55 14.78 -2.04
N LEU A 760 -22.27 14.36 -3.28
CA LEU A 760 -23.28 14.29 -4.35
C LEU A 760 -24.36 13.25 -4.05
N THR A 761 -23.99 12.09 -3.50
CA THR A 761 -24.96 11.06 -3.12
C THR A 761 -25.91 11.59 -2.05
N ALA A 762 -25.37 12.22 -1.00
CA ALA A 762 -26.18 12.80 0.08
C ALA A 762 -27.07 13.94 -0.44
N TYR A 763 -26.53 14.82 -1.28
CA TYR A 763 -27.26 15.94 -1.87
C TYR A 763 -28.41 15.49 -2.78
N GLU A 764 -28.16 14.56 -3.70
CA GLU A 764 -29.19 14.07 -4.62
C GLU A 764 -30.29 13.28 -3.89
N ALA A 765 -29.92 12.47 -2.90
CA ALA A 765 -30.90 11.79 -2.05
C ALA A 765 -31.73 12.78 -1.23
N ALA A 766 -31.11 13.81 -0.67
CA ALA A 766 -31.80 14.81 0.14
C ALA A 766 -32.77 15.67 -0.69
N ASN A 767 -32.48 15.87 -1.98
CA ASN A 767 -33.30 16.65 -2.90
C ASN A 767 -34.27 15.84 -3.77
N ALA A 768 -34.25 14.50 -3.65
CA ALA A 768 -35.10 13.63 -4.44
C ALA A 768 -36.58 14.04 -4.39
N PRO A 769 -37.20 14.44 -5.52
CA PRO A 769 -38.65 14.57 -5.61
C PRO A 769 -39.37 13.23 -5.51
N GLU A 770 -38.69 12.16 -5.91
CA GLU A 770 -39.18 10.79 -5.80
C GLU A 770 -39.15 10.31 -4.34
N GLU A 771 -40.09 9.44 -3.97
CA GLU A 771 -40.05 8.75 -2.69
C GLU A 771 -38.95 7.68 -2.73
N LEU A 772 -37.93 7.82 -1.86
CA LEU A 772 -36.95 6.77 -1.59
C LEU A 772 -37.59 5.72 -0.68
N SER A 773 -38.54 4.95 -1.23
CA SER A 773 -39.34 4.02 -0.44
C SER A 773 -38.47 2.96 0.21
N ARG A 774 -38.75 2.68 1.49
CA ARG A 774 -38.11 1.61 2.26
C ARG A 774 -38.72 0.23 1.96
N ASN A 775 -39.89 0.20 1.32
CA ASN A 775 -40.64 -1.02 1.07
C ASN A 775 -39.83 -1.99 0.20
N GLY A 776 -39.67 -3.23 0.68
CA GLY A 776 -38.92 -4.27 -0.02
C GLY A 776 -37.39 -4.14 0.08
N TYR A 777 -36.85 -3.11 0.75
CA TYR A 777 -35.40 -2.97 0.92
C TYR A 777 -34.82 -4.04 1.85
N TYR A 778 -35.48 -4.27 2.98
CA TYR A 778 -35.26 -5.44 3.84
C TYR A 778 -36.44 -6.40 3.70
N ARG A 779 -36.18 -7.70 3.93
CA ARG A 779 -37.24 -8.66 4.16
C ARG A 779 -38.06 -8.18 5.36
N ALA A 780 -39.38 -8.30 5.28
CA ALA A 780 -40.21 -8.17 6.47
C ALA A 780 -39.61 -9.12 7.51
N ALA A 781 -39.24 -8.60 8.68
CA ALA A 781 -38.68 -9.42 9.73
C ALA A 781 -39.67 -10.56 9.98
N GLU A 782 -39.30 -11.81 9.65
CA GLU A 782 -39.97 -12.94 10.24
C GLU A 782 -39.79 -12.75 11.75
N ALA A 783 -40.91 -12.61 12.45
CA ALA A 783 -40.95 -12.26 13.85
C ALA A 783 -40.17 -13.27 14.70
N ALA A 784 -38.87 -13.06 14.85
CA ALA A 784 -38.04 -13.69 15.85
C ALA A 784 -37.87 -12.67 16.97
N ARG A 785 -38.65 -12.89 18.03
CA ARG A 785 -38.59 -12.20 19.32
C ARG A 785 -37.21 -12.28 19.96
#